data_AF-A0A2T1D1P4-F1
#
_entry.id   AF-A0A2T1D1P4-F1
#
_cell.length_a   1.000
_cell.length_b   1.000
_cell.length_c   1.000
_cell.angle_alpha   90.00
_cell.angle_beta   90.00
_cell.angle_gamma   90.00
#
_symmetry.space_group_name_H-M   'P 1'
#
loop_
_entity.id
_entity.type
_entity.pdbx_description
1 polymer ?
#
loop_
_entity_poly.entity_id
_entity_poly.type
_entity_poly.pdbx_seq_one_letter_code
_entity_poly.pdbx_strand_id
1 'polypeptide(L)'
;MTGSPSLFSIPACAWSRAIGQGWTQPYTVRYPSNIDDGPWHGMPLGGLGAGCIGRSPRGDFNLWHIDGGEHVFQTFPACQFSVFEQVEGNHETQAYALCTEPAAEGSLAAWQWYPASQGDGESGVGSQKQGDEFKIQNPKSKIPDAGEYLALYPRSWFVYRNVFQADLACEQFSPIWAENYQESSYPIAVFEWTAHNPSDRPITLSILLTWQNMVGWFTNALKSPEVKVRDDGSPVYEYQPRLGESAGNFNRWVTDGGLAGCVMDRAISDQSAPNQETAEPMEGMGQWAILTNSNAGEVFYHTRWNPIGSGAEVWHSFGQDGSLPNMEDETLAGEDEQIGVALAVRFTLAPGETKQIPFFLAWDLPVTEFAEGVKYYRRYTDFFGQSGKNAWTIAQTAFQHYKTWQQQIQQWQQPILDRDDLPNWFKMALFNELYDLASGGTLWSAATEQDAIGQFAVLECLDYRWYESLDVRLYGSFALLMLFPELDKAVLRAFARAIPAEDPRTRTIGYYYTIGKPSPEALRKAKNATPHDLGAPNEHVWEKTNYTSYQDCNLWKDLGSDFVLQVYRDFVLTGSTDDEFLADCWPAITATLDYLKAFDLDNDGIPENSGAPDQTFDDWRLQGVSAYCGGLWIAALEAAIAIGERVGSREPGVGSRDYARSVSFDPQTQISVYQDWLEQARSVYQEKLWNGKYYRLDSDSGSDVVMADQLCGQFYSRLLGLPDVVPIDCAKSALQTVYESCFLNFNHWIKQTSSTPHSP
;
A
#
# COMPACT_ATOMS: atom_id res chain seq x y z
N MET A 1 -31.70 11.28 20.78
CA MET A 1 -31.42 12.65 20.31
C MET A 1 -31.18 12.55 18.83
N THR A 2 -32.10 13.04 18.00
CA THR A 2 -31.98 13.04 16.54
C THR A 2 -30.98 14.14 16.17
N GLY A 3 -29.72 13.75 15.91
CA GLY A 3 -28.68 14.68 15.47
C GLY A 3 -29.08 15.34 14.16
N SER A 4 -28.77 16.63 14.04
CA SER A 4 -28.85 17.34 12.75
C SER A 4 -28.06 16.53 11.70
N PRO A 5 -28.55 16.36 10.46
CA PRO A 5 -27.77 15.69 9.44
C PRO A 5 -26.41 16.38 9.31
N SER A 6 -25.33 15.60 9.37
CA SER A 6 -23.97 16.10 9.15
C SER A 6 -23.92 16.79 7.79
N LEU A 7 -23.48 18.05 7.77
CA LEU A 7 -23.35 18.88 6.57
C LEU A 7 -22.50 18.20 5.47
N PHE A 8 -21.63 17.26 5.85
CA PHE A 8 -20.59 16.67 4.99
C PHE A 8 -20.76 15.17 4.71
N SER A 9 -21.85 14.53 5.14
CA SER A 9 -22.18 13.11 4.85
C SER A 9 -21.01 12.11 5.01
N ILE A 10 -20.34 12.14 6.17
CA ILE A 10 -19.21 11.25 6.47
C ILE A 10 -19.72 9.97 7.19
N PRO A 11 -19.29 8.75 6.78
CA PRO A 11 -19.68 7.52 7.47
C PRO A 11 -19.29 7.52 8.95
N ALA A 12 -20.21 7.13 9.83
CA ALA A 12 -20.00 7.13 11.28
C ALA A 12 -18.93 6.13 11.77
N CYS A 13 -18.48 5.22 10.91
CA CYS A 13 -17.38 4.29 11.17
C CYS A 13 -16.04 4.78 10.64
N ALA A 14 -15.94 5.96 10.03
CA ALA A 14 -14.64 6.50 9.63
C ALA A 14 -13.72 6.62 10.86
N TRP A 15 -12.47 6.22 10.70
CA TRP A 15 -11.45 6.54 11.69
C TRP A 15 -11.38 8.06 11.82
N SER A 16 -11.22 8.60 13.02
CA SER A 16 -11.07 10.03 13.21
C SER A 16 -10.04 10.41 14.26
N ARG A 17 -9.43 11.58 14.07
CA ARG A 17 -8.46 12.17 15.00
C ARG A 17 -8.49 13.69 14.90
N ALA A 18 -8.39 14.39 16.03
CA ALA A 18 -8.35 15.85 16.00
C ALA A 18 -7.10 16.35 15.27
N ILE A 19 -7.25 17.42 14.49
CA ILE A 19 -6.16 17.98 13.68
C ILE A 19 -5.01 18.42 14.60
N GLY A 20 -3.80 17.92 14.31
CA GLY A 20 -2.61 18.21 15.12
C GLY A 20 -2.51 17.47 16.46
N GLN A 21 -3.42 16.54 16.78
CA GLN A 21 -3.32 15.72 17.99
C GLN A 21 -2.30 14.58 17.80
N GLY A 22 -1.14 14.68 18.44
CA GLY A 22 -0.12 13.63 18.45
C GLY A 22 -0.50 12.43 19.34
N TRP A 23 0.35 11.42 19.41
CA TRP A 23 0.13 10.19 20.19
C TRP A 23 0.93 10.20 21.49
N THR A 24 0.34 9.76 22.59
CA THR A 24 1.00 9.77 23.92
C THR A 24 2.14 8.76 23.99
N GLN A 25 1.92 7.56 23.45
CA GLN A 25 2.88 6.45 23.43
C GLN A 25 2.78 5.76 22.06
N PRO A 26 3.31 6.37 20.98
CA PRO A 26 3.38 5.68 19.70
C PRO A 26 4.26 4.44 19.84
N TYR A 27 3.91 3.37 19.11
CA TYR A 27 4.79 2.23 18.98
C TYR A 27 6.10 2.66 18.33
N THR A 28 7.18 2.00 18.71
CA THR A 28 8.51 2.20 18.12
C THR A 28 9.03 0.89 17.60
N VAL A 29 9.89 0.95 16.59
CA VAL A 29 10.53 -0.24 16.02
C VAL A 29 11.30 -1.06 17.05
N ARG A 30 11.39 -2.37 16.77
CA ARG A 30 12.15 -3.32 17.59
C ARG A 30 13.66 -3.24 17.31
N TYR A 31 14.06 -3.20 16.04
CA TYR A 31 15.46 -3.06 15.64
C TYR A 31 15.73 -1.64 15.10
N PRO A 32 16.90 -1.05 15.41
CA PRO A 32 17.24 0.30 14.92
C PRO A 32 17.31 0.41 13.38
N SER A 33 17.47 -0.71 12.68
CA SER A 33 17.51 -0.79 11.23
C SER A 33 16.14 -0.84 10.57
N ASN A 34 15.05 -1.02 11.34
CA ASN A 34 13.70 -0.99 10.80
C ASN A 34 13.17 0.44 10.65
N ILE A 35 12.22 0.62 9.73
CA ILE A 35 11.57 1.89 9.44
C ILE A 35 10.65 2.31 10.60
N ASP A 36 10.90 3.51 11.12
CA ASP A 36 10.03 4.19 12.09
C ASP A 36 9.80 5.64 11.63
N ASP A 37 8.73 5.84 10.85
CA ASP A 37 8.32 7.16 10.37
C ASP A 37 7.58 7.99 11.44
N GLY A 38 7.44 7.44 12.65
CA GLY A 38 6.58 7.98 13.68
C GLY A 38 5.09 7.83 13.32
N PRO A 39 4.20 8.56 14.01
CA PRO A 39 2.78 8.23 13.96
C PRO A 39 1.96 9.16 13.06
N TRP A 40 2.61 9.99 12.24
CA TRP A 40 1.97 11.01 11.41
C TRP A 40 1.68 10.49 10.01
N HIS A 41 0.86 9.45 9.92
CA HIS A 41 0.38 8.90 8.66
C HIS A 41 -1.06 9.30 8.41
N GLY A 42 -1.42 9.43 7.14
CA GLY A 42 -2.79 9.54 6.68
C GLY A 42 -3.03 8.59 5.53
N MET A 43 -4.29 8.47 5.13
CA MET A 43 -4.71 7.67 3.99
C MET A 43 -3.91 8.04 2.72
N PRO A 44 -3.34 7.07 1.99
CA PRO A 44 -2.60 7.34 0.77
C PRO A 44 -3.55 7.79 -0.37
N LEU A 45 -3.02 8.63 -1.26
CA LEU A 45 -3.66 9.13 -2.47
C LEU A 45 -2.80 8.73 -3.69
N GLY A 46 -3.40 8.01 -4.63
CA GLY A 46 -2.77 7.43 -5.81
C GLY A 46 -3.38 6.07 -6.14
N GLY A 47 -3.56 5.79 -7.43
CA GLY A 47 -4.01 4.48 -7.88
C GLY A 47 -2.99 3.37 -7.64
N LEU A 48 -3.45 2.12 -7.68
CA LEU A 48 -2.64 0.91 -7.58
C LEU A 48 -1.54 0.94 -8.67
N GLY A 49 -0.27 0.76 -8.28
CA GLY A 49 0.87 0.78 -9.21
C GLY A 49 1.23 2.14 -9.82
N ALA A 50 0.48 3.20 -9.50
CA ALA A 50 0.72 4.55 -10.00
C ALA A 50 1.76 5.33 -9.17
N GLY A 51 2.12 4.77 -8.00
CA GLY A 51 2.72 5.47 -6.87
C GLY A 51 1.67 6.26 -6.08
N CYS A 52 1.97 6.58 -4.82
CA CYS A 52 1.05 7.33 -3.96
C CYS A 52 1.75 8.34 -3.04
N ILE A 53 0.95 9.29 -2.54
CA ILE A 53 1.36 10.28 -1.55
C ILE A 53 0.49 10.18 -0.29
N GLY A 54 1.04 10.44 0.89
CA GLY A 54 0.29 10.52 2.13
C GLY A 54 0.16 11.96 2.64
N ARG A 55 -1.03 12.31 3.13
CA ARG A 55 -1.30 13.59 3.82
C ARG A 55 -1.76 13.32 5.25
N SER A 56 -0.96 13.70 6.23
CA SER A 56 -1.19 13.34 7.62
C SER A 56 -2.33 14.13 8.28
N PRO A 57 -2.85 13.71 9.46
CA PRO A 57 -3.78 14.48 10.28
C PRO A 57 -3.30 15.87 10.73
N ARG A 58 -2.02 16.21 10.55
CA ARG A 58 -1.54 17.58 10.72
C ARG A 58 -1.79 18.44 9.50
N GLY A 59 -1.96 17.83 8.33
CA GLY A 59 -2.19 18.48 7.03
C GLY A 59 -0.98 18.50 6.09
N ASP A 60 0.19 18.05 6.55
CA ASP A 60 1.42 17.93 5.74
C ASP A 60 1.37 16.73 4.78
N PHE A 61 1.91 16.91 3.58
CA PHE A 61 2.23 15.82 2.65
C PHE A 61 3.63 15.31 2.98
N ASN A 62 3.72 14.05 3.43
CA ASN A 62 4.94 13.52 4.04
C ASN A 62 5.35 12.12 3.57
N LEU A 63 4.42 11.29 3.11
CA LEU A 63 4.75 9.99 2.54
C LEU A 63 4.79 10.10 1.01
N TRP A 64 5.84 9.57 0.40
CA TRP A 64 6.07 9.58 -1.03
C TRP A 64 6.54 8.20 -1.49
N HIS A 65 5.61 7.42 -2.02
CA HIS A 65 5.86 6.15 -2.70
C HIS A 65 5.66 6.36 -4.20
N ILE A 66 6.40 7.32 -4.76
CA ILE A 66 6.27 7.68 -6.17
C ILE A 66 7.08 6.73 -7.05
N ASP A 67 8.18 6.21 -6.54
CA ASP A 67 9.02 5.21 -7.20
C ASP A 67 8.65 3.81 -6.69
N GLY A 68 8.51 2.86 -7.61
CA GLY A 68 7.83 1.58 -7.35
C GLY A 68 8.61 0.71 -6.37
N GLY A 69 8.06 0.52 -5.16
CA GLY A 69 8.70 -0.24 -4.08
C GLY A 69 9.68 0.54 -3.22
N GLU A 70 9.82 1.84 -3.46
CA GLU A 70 10.75 2.70 -2.73
C GLU A 70 10.02 3.67 -1.79
N HIS A 71 10.75 4.08 -0.75
CA HIS A 71 10.16 4.77 0.38
C HIS A 71 10.87 6.08 0.69
N VAL A 72 10.10 7.17 0.69
CA VAL A 72 10.52 8.48 1.19
C VAL A 72 9.45 9.01 2.15
N PHE A 73 9.83 9.20 3.41
CA PHE A 73 9.01 9.88 4.41
C PHE A 73 9.64 11.23 4.79
N GLN A 74 9.18 12.29 4.15
CA GLN A 74 9.66 13.65 4.35
C GLN A 74 8.57 14.68 4.02
N THR A 75 8.37 15.63 4.92
CA THR A 75 7.46 16.75 4.66
C THR A 75 8.08 17.74 3.68
N PHE A 76 7.32 18.12 2.63
CA PHE A 76 7.64 19.25 1.75
C PHE A 76 6.62 20.38 1.98
N PRO A 77 6.93 21.38 2.84
CA PRO A 77 5.94 22.36 3.31
C PRO A 77 5.33 23.24 2.20
N ALA A 78 6.00 23.35 1.06
CA ALA A 78 5.52 24.08 -0.11
C ALA A 78 4.35 23.39 -0.84
N CYS A 79 4.17 22.08 -0.65
CA CYS A 79 3.03 21.32 -1.14
C CYS A 79 1.91 21.43 -0.10
N GLN A 80 0.93 22.31 -0.30
CA GLN A 80 -0.05 22.61 0.74
C GLN A 80 -1.35 23.24 0.22
N PHE A 81 -2.45 23.01 0.94
CA PHE A 81 -3.64 23.84 0.87
C PHE A 81 -3.58 24.99 1.89
N SER A 82 -4.00 26.18 1.47
CA SER A 82 -4.18 27.32 2.36
C SER A 82 -5.55 27.94 2.14
N VAL A 83 -6.12 28.53 3.19
CA VAL A 83 -7.42 29.21 3.12
C VAL A 83 -7.29 30.63 3.64
N PHE A 84 -7.84 31.57 2.89
CA PHE A 84 -8.10 32.95 3.29
C PHE A 84 -9.59 33.14 3.59
N GLU A 85 -9.93 33.93 4.60
CA GLU A 85 -11.29 34.33 4.94
C GLU A 85 -11.38 35.84 5.24
N GLN A 86 -12.43 36.47 4.71
CA GLN A 86 -12.87 37.80 5.07
C GLN A 86 -14.40 37.87 5.17
N VAL A 87 -14.91 38.25 6.34
CA VAL A 87 -16.34 38.53 6.54
C VAL A 87 -16.66 39.95 6.10
N GLU A 88 -17.75 40.15 5.36
CA GLU A 88 -18.16 41.48 4.91
C GLU A 88 -18.35 42.46 6.09
N GLY A 89 -17.76 43.64 5.97
CA GLY A 89 -17.78 44.67 6.99
C GLY A 89 -16.82 44.44 8.16
N ASN A 90 -16.04 43.35 8.16
CA ASN A 90 -14.87 43.20 9.03
C ASN A 90 -13.60 43.67 8.31
N HIS A 91 -12.77 44.44 9.01
CA HIS A 91 -11.47 44.89 8.49
C HIS A 91 -10.35 43.86 8.71
N GLU A 92 -10.54 42.92 9.63
CA GLU A 92 -9.60 41.83 9.86
C GLU A 92 -9.82 40.70 8.85
N THR A 93 -8.73 40.25 8.24
CA THR A 93 -8.67 39.05 7.41
C THR A 93 -7.83 37.99 8.13
N GLN A 94 -8.04 36.73 7.76
CA GLN A 94 -7.19 35.64 8.24
C GLN A 94 -6.83 34.71 7.09
N ALA A 95 -5.60 34.18 7.11
CA ALA A 95 -5.14 33.19 6.16
C ALA A 95 -4.28 32.16 6.87
N TYR A 96 -4.49 30.88 6.59
CA TYR A 96 -3.73 29.78 7.18
C TYR A 96 -3.35 28.74 6.14
N ALA A 97 -2.08 28.33 6.15
CA ALA A 97 -1.61 27.11 5.54
C ALA A 97 -2.10 25.98 6.42
N LEU A 98 -2.84 25.04 5.85
CA LEU A 98 -3.63 24.05 6.58
C LEU A 98 -2.78 22.87 7.07
N CYS A 99 -1.61 23.20 7.65
CA CYS A 99 -0.74 22.32 8.38
C CYS A 99 -0.52 22.87 9.80
N THR A 100 -0.54 21.99 10.82
CA THR A 100 -0.31 22.40 12.22
C THR A 100 1.17 22.52 12.60
N GLU A 101 2.07 22.05 11.75
CA GLU A 101 3.50 22.16 11.95
C GLU A 101 4.09 23.18 10.96
N PRO A 102 4.77 24.23 11.45
CA PRO A 102 5.44 25.19 10.58
C PRO A 102 6.63 24.55 9.86
N ALA A 103 6.99 25.12 8.71
CA ALA A 103 8.23 24.77 8.01
C ALA A 103 9.47 25.00 8.89
N ALA A 104 10.59 24.34 8.54
CA ALA A 104 11.87 24.52 9.20
C ALA A 104 12.33 25.99 9.21
N GLU A 105 13.13 26.36 10.21
CA GLU A 105 13.57 27.74 10.42
C GLU A 105 14.17 28.37 9.15
N GLY A 106 13.59 29.48 8.70
CA GLY A 106 13.99 30.22 7.50
C GLY A 106 13.23 29.88 6.22
N SER A 107 12.58 28.71 6.13
CA SER A 107 11.71 28.34 5.00
C SER A 107 10.26 28.74 5.28
N LEU A 108 9.57 29.28 4.28
CA LEU A 108 8.18 29.73 4.32
C LEU A 108 7.83 30.61 5.54
N ALA A 109 8.79 31.41 6.02
CA ALA A 109 8.65 32.23 7.22
C ALA A 109 7.57 33.32 7.13
N ALA A 110 7.13 33.68 5.91
CA ALA A 110 6.01 34.59 5.72
C ALA A 110 4.66 33.95 6.04
N TRP A 111 4.56 32.62 6.01
CA TRP A 111 3.30 31.88 6.09
C TRP A 111 2.77 31.84 7.52
N GLN A 112 1.45 31.86 7.65
CA GLN A 112 0.76 31.56 8.90
C GLN A 112 0.24 30.13 8.84
N TRP A 113 0.48 29.37 9.91
CA TRP A 113 0.19 27.93 9.97
C TRP A 113 -1.03 27.66 10.83
N TYR A 114 -1.82 26.66 10.47
CA TYR A 114 -3.09 26.35 11.10
C TYR A 114 -2.90 25.92 12.57
N PRO A 115 -3.76 26.37 13.50
CA PRO A 115 -3.64 25.96 14.89
C PRO A 115 -4.03 24.48 15.08
N ALA A 116 -3.33 23.80 15.99
CA ALA A 116 -3.72 22.45 16.42
C ALA A 116 -4.95 22.47 17.35
N SER A 117 -5.75 21.41 17.31
CA SER A 117 -6.81 21.19 18.30
C SER A 117 -6.20 20.99 19.71
N GLN A 118 -6.87 21.50 20.75
CA GLN A 118 -6.61 21.09 22.13
C GLN A 118 -7.13 19.66 22.25
N GLY A 119 -6.22 18.68 22.38
CA GLY A 119 -6.64 17.33 22.72
C GLY A 119 -7.43 17.37 24.03
N ASP A 120 -8.62 16.79 24.04
CA ASP A 120 -9.25 16.38 25.29
C ASP A 120 -8.24 15.50 26.02
N GLY A 121 -7.83 15.91 27.22
CA GLY A 121 -6.99 15.08 28.05
C GLY A 121 -7.64 13.71 28.16
N GLU A 122 -6.97 12.67 27.67
CA GLU A 122 -7.47 11.30 27.80
C GLU A 122 -7.87 11.10 29.26
N SER A 123 -9.14 10.72 29.47
CA SER A 123 -9.62 10.22 30.74
C SER A 123 -8.89 8.90 31.04
N GLY A 124 -7.68 9.01 31.58
CA GLY A 124 -6.76 7.91 31.82
C GLY A 124 -5.64 8.33 32.79
N VAL A 125 -5.94 8.30 34.08
CA VAL A 125 -5.06 8.18 35.26
C VAL A 125 -3.59 8.62 35.09
N GLY A 126 -3.33 9.86 35.53
CA GLY A 126 -2.12 10.40 36.17
C GLY A 126 -0.74 9.78 35.94
N SER A 127 0.18 10.58 35.40
CA SER A 127 1.43 10.89 36.10
C SER A 127 2.06 12.20 35.57
N GLN A 128 2.27 13.15 36.48
CA GLN A 128 3.09 14.34 36.23
C GLN A 128 4.56 13.92 36.21
N LYS A 129 5.32 14.30 35.17
CA LYS A 129 6.72 14.68 35.33
C LYS A 129 7.06 15.90 34.48
N GLN A 130 7.78 16.80 35.14
CA GLN A 130 8.18 18.14 34.78
C GLN A 130 9.60 18.09 34.18
N GLY A 131 9.87 18.88 33.14
CA GLY A 131 11.21 19.08 32.58
C GLY A 131 11.24 20.26 31.62
N ASP A 132 11.98 21.30 31.99
CA ASP A 132 12.09 22.65 31.42
C ASP A 132 12.49 22.68 29.93
N GLU A 133 11.70 23.31 29.03
CA GLU A 133 11.79 24.72 28.56
C GLU A 133 13.16 25.19 28.01
N PHE A 134 13.27 25.20 26.68
CA PHE A 134 13.91 26.31 25.94
C PHE A 134 12.90 26.91 24.95
N LYS A 135 12.72 28.22 25.04
CA LYS A 135 11.67 29.01 24.38
C LYS A 135 12.13 29.55 23.03
N ILE A 136 11.35 29.28 21.99
CA ILE A 136 11.18 30.19 20.84
C ILE A 136 9.70 30.60 20.83
N GLN A 137 9.46 31.91 20.79
CA GLN A 137 8.12 32.52 20.84
C GLN A 137 7.45 32.43 19.46
N ASN A 138 6.40 31.61 19.35
CA ASN A 138 5.22 31.91 18.54
C ASN A 138 4.02 31.29 19.29
N PRO A 139 2.85 31.96 19.41
CA PRO A 139 1.82 31.53 20.33
C PRO A 139 1.20 30.22 19.84
N LYS A 140 1.46 29.13 20.57
CA LYS A 140 0.69 27.88 20.53
C LYS A 140 -0.77 28.17 20.90
N SER A 141 -1.56 28.76 20.01
CA SER A 141 -3.01 28.80 20.21
C SER A 141 -3.55 27.43 19.86
N LYS A 142 -3.48 26.50 20.81
CA LYS A 142 -4.34 25.32 20.71
C LYS A 142 -5.77 25.82 20.89
N ILE A 143 -6.66 25.47 19.96
CA ILE A 143 -8.09 25.85 20.01
C ILE A 143 -8.88 24.62 20.47
N PRO A 144 -9.91 24.73 21.34
CA PRO A 144 -10.65 23.59 21.88
C PRO A 144 -11.01 22.51 20.87
N ASP A 145 -11.48 22.91 19.68
CA ASP A 145 -11.73 22.04 18.54
C ASP A 145 -11.40 22.83 17.27
N ALA A 146 -10.18 22.66 16.74
CA ALA A 146 -9.79 23.26 15.47
C ALA A 146 -10.26 22.42 14.26
N GLY A 147 -10.93 21.28 14.52
CA GLY A 147 -11.32 20.32 13.51
C GLY A 147 -10.71 18.93 13.70
N GLU A 148 -11.04 18.05 12.76
CA GLU A 148 -10.65 16.64 12.75
C GLU A 148 -10.29 16.16 11.34
N TYR A 149 -9.41 15.17 11.29
CA TYR A 149 -9.13 14.35 10.12
C TYR A 149 -9.90 13.03 10.27
N LEU A 150 -10.51 12.55 9.19
CA LEU A 150 -11.21 11.28 9.14
C LEU A 150 -10.76 10.43 7.94
N ALA A 151 -10.79 9.10 8.07
CA ALA A 151 -10.45 8.18 6.98
C ALA A 151 -11.35 6.94 6.94
N LEU A 152 -11.82 6.64 5.72
CA LEU A 152 -12.44 5.38 5.34
C LEU A 152 -12.04 5.08 3.89
N TYR A 153 -10.88 4.44 3.74
CA TYR A 153 -10.22 4.24 2.44
C TYR A 153 -11.20 3.71 1.37
N PRO A 154 -11.15 4.27 0.14
CA PRO A 154 -10.15 5.20 -0.40
C PRO A 154 -10.52 6.68 -0.25
N ARG A 155 -11.35 7.04 0.74
CA ARG A 155 -11.74 8.43 1.02
C ARG A 155 -11.28 8.88 2.40
N SER A 156 -10.80 10.12 2.49
CA SER A 156 -10.52 10.78 3.75
C SER A 156 -11.03 12.21 3.74
N TRP A 157 -11.16 12.82 4.91
CA TRP A 157 -11.73 14.14 5.08
C TRP A 157 -10.89 14.95 6.07
N PHE A 158 -10.70 16.23 5.78
CA PHE A 158 -10.43 17.23 6.80
C PHE A 158 -11.71 18.03 7.04
N VAL A 159 -12.10 18.19 8.29
CA VAL A 159 -13.19 19.09 8.70
C VAL A 159 -12.59 20.15 9.61
N TYR A 160 -12.69 21.42 9.22
CA TYR A 160 -12.12 22.54 9.95
C TYR A 160 -13.24 23.26 10.72
N ARG A 161 -13.01 23.55 12.00
CA ARG A 161 -14.00 24.16 12.89
C ARG A 161 -13.38 25.24 13.75
N ASN A 162 -14.17 26.25 14.12
CA ASN A 162 -13.86 27.28 15.12
C ASN A 162 -12.62 28.16 14.84
N VAL A 163 -11.93 27.99 13.71
CA VAL A 163 -10.86 28.88 13.23
C VAL A 163 -11.42 29.87 12.22
N PHE A 164 -12.15 29.36 11.25
CA PHE A 164 -12.90 30.14 10.26
C PHE A 164 -14.34 30.36 10.74
N GLN A 165 -14.98 31.42 10.25
CA GLN A 165 -16.42 31.64 10.41
C GLN A 165 -17.23 30.76 9.45
N ALA A 166 -16.66 30.43 8.29
CA ALA A 166 -17.20 29.43 7.39
C ALA A 166 -16.95 28.01 7.92
N ASP A 167 -17.92 27.12 7.71
CA ASP A 167 -17.73 25.68 7.90
C ASP A 167 -17.03 25.13 6.65
N LEU A 168 -15.87 24.50 6.84
CA LEU A 168 -15.06 23.99 5.74
C LEU A 168 -14.79 22.49 5.91
N ALA A 169 -14.94 21.74 4.82
CA ALA A 169 -14.45 20.38 4.72
C ALA A 169 -13.75 20.15 3.37
N CYS A 170 -12.74 19.28 3.38
CA CYS A 170 -12.06 18.80 2.18
C CYS A 170 -12.14 17.27 2.16
N GLU A 171 -12.94 16.71 1.26
CA GLU A 171 -12.90 15.29 0.94
C GLU A 171 -11.77 15.04 -0.06
N GLN A 172 -10.91 14.09 0.24
CA GLN A 172 -9.80 13.71 -0.63
C GLN A 172 -9.82 12.21 -0.93
N PHE A 173 -9.63 11.85 -2.20
CA PHE A 173 -9.68 10.46 -2.65
C PHE A 173 -8.96 10.23 -3.98
N SER A 174 -8.67 8.95 -4.24
CA SER A 174 -8.29 8.42 -5.56
C SER A 174 -9.35 7.41 -6.03
N PRO A 175 -9.55 7.23 -7.34
CA PRO A 175 -10.69 6.50 -7.89
C PRO A 175 -10.50 4.97 -7.84
N ILE A 176 -10.56 4.39 -6.65
CA ILE A 176 -10.33 2.95 -6.42
C ILE A 176 -11.64 2.28 -5.95
N TRP A 177 -12.10 1.25 -6.65
CA TRP A 177 -13.21 0.39 -6.20
C TRP A 177 -13.11 -1.00 -6.85
N ALA A 178 -13.84 -1.97 -6.30
CA ALA A 178 -13.78 -3.34 -6.78
C ALA A 178 -14.13 -3.48 -8.26
N GLU A 179 -13.50 -4.45 -8.91
CA GLU A 179 -13.66 -4.84 -10.32
C GLU A 179 -13.35 -3.72 -11.33
N ASN A 180 -12.72 -2.63 -10.87
CA ASN A 180 -12.27 -1.55 -11.74
C ASN A 180 -10.77 -1.68 -12.05
N TYR A 181 -10.44 -2.10 -13.27
CA TYR A 181 -9.06 -2.33 -13.71
C TYR A 181 -8.43 -1.15 -14.49
N GLN A 182 -9.11 -0.01 -14.51
CA GLN A 182 -8.70 1.17 -15.29
C GLN A 182 -8.48 2.36 -14.35
N GLU A 183 -9.54 2.97 -13.84
CA GLU A 183 -9.45 4.12 -12.94
C GLU A 183 -8.68 3.80 -11.65
N SER A 184 -8.77 2.58 -11.12
CA SER A 184 -7.99 2.18 -9.94
C SER A 184 -6.48 2.25 -10.16
N SER A 185 -6.00 2.37 -11.41
CA SER A 185 -4.58 2.56 -11.73
C SER A 185 -4.14 4.02 -11.84
N TYR A 186 -5.06 4.99 -11.75
CA TYR A 186 -4.76 6.36 -12.15
C TYR A 186 -3.90 7.11 -11.13
N PRO A 187 -2.86 7.84 -11.58
CA PRO A 187 -2.00 8.66 -10.72
C PRO A 187 -2.65 10.03 -10.45
N ILE A 188 -3.74 10.02 -9.68
CA ILE A 188 -4.57 11.20 -9.43
C ILE A 188 -5.06 11.25 -7.98
N ALA A 189 -5.04 12.45 -7.41
CA ALA A 189 -5.75 12.79 -6.18
C ALA A 189 -6.80 13.88 -6.47
N VAL A 190 -8.02 13.64 -6.00
CA VAL A 190 -9.12 14.61 -6.03
C VAL A 190 -9.26 15.23 -4.65
N PHE A 191 -9.42 16.55 -4.59
CA PHE A 191 -9.69 17.31 -3.36
C PHE A 191 -10.96 18.14 -3.55
N GLU A 192 -12.08 17.66 -3.04
CA GLU A 192 -13.35 18.37 -3.09
C GLU A 192 -13.55 19.19 -1.82
N TRP A 193 -13.47 20.51 -1.97
CA TRP A 193 -13.78 21.44 -0.90
C TRP A 193 -15.27 21.70 -0.84
N THR A 194 -15.86 21.62 0.35
CA THR A 194 -17.20 22.12 0.65
C THR A 194 -17.06 23.27 1.63
N ALA A 195 -17.56 24.45 1.23
CA ALA A 195 -17.58 25.65 2.06
C ALA A 195 -19.03 26.08 2.30
N HIS A 196 -19.40 26.28 3.56
CA HIS A 196 -20.72 26.75 3.97
C HIS A 196 -20.59 28.01 4.82
N ASN A 197 -21.49 28.97 4.59
CA ASN A 197 -21.57 30.20 5.37
C ASN A 197 -22.70 30.10 6.42
N PRO A 198 -22.40 29.79 7.69
CA PRO A 198 -23.41 29.75 8.75
C PRO A 198 -23.76 31.14 9.31
N SER A 199 -23.08 32.21 8.87
CA SER A 199 -23.23 33.55 9.41
C SER A 199 -24.38 34.33 8.75
N ASP A 200 -24.64 35.55 9.26
CA ASP A 200 -25.64 36.47 8.73
C ASP A 200 -25.06 37.50 7.74
N ARG A 201 -23.78 37.37 7.37
CA ARG A 201 -23.10 38.25 6.41
C ARG A 201 -22.41 37.47 5.31
N PRO A 202 -22.19 38.06 4.13
CA PRO A 202 -21.35 37.45 3.12
C PRO A 202 -19.93 37.16 3.63
N ILE A 203 -19.39 36.02 3.26
CA ILE A 203 -18.00 35.63 3.57
C ILE A 203 -17.26 35.42 2.25
N THR A 204 -16.17 36.15 2.05
CA THR A 204 -15.23 35.91 0.95
C THR A 204 -14.17 34.92 1.41
N LEU A 205 -14.01 33.85 0.65
CA LEU A 205 -13.03 32.80 0.86
C LEU A 205 -12.10 32.72 -0.34
N SER A 206 -10.84 32.34 -0.11
CA SER A 206 -9.95 31.89 -1.19
C SER A 206 -9.25 30.61 -0.77
N ILE A 207 -9.33 29.58 -1.62
CA ILE A 207 -8.67 28.29 -1.42
C ILE A 207 -7.47 28.26 -2.34
N LEU A 208 -6.28 28.15 -1.77
CA LEU A 208 -4.99 28.08 -2.46
C LEU A 208 -4.47 26.64 -2.40
N LEU A 209 -4.02 26.11 -3.53
CA LEU A 209 -3.18 24.93 -3.65
C LEU A 209 -1.82 25.35 -4.18
N THR A 210 -0.75 25.08 -3.41
CA THR A 210 0.63 25.21 -3.86
C THR A 210 1.25 23.84 -4.06
N TRP A 211 2.09 23.71 -5.08
CA TRP A 211 2.80 22.47 -5.36
C TRP A 211 4.20 22.74 -5.88
N GLN A 212 5.16 21.94 -5.44
CA GLN A 212 6.53 22.03 -5.90
C GLN A 212 6.73 21.23 -7.19
N ASN A 213 7.53 21.72 -8.13
CA ASN A 213 7.89 20.94 -9.30
C ASN A 213 8.94 19.88 -8.93
N MET A 214 8.46 18.66 -8.72
CA MET A 214 9.25 17.50 -8.27
C MET A 214 9.62 16.54 -9.42
N VAL A 215 9.53 16.98 -10.69
CA VAL A 215 9.92 16.13 -11.83
C VAL A 215 11.42 15.79 -11.72
N GLY A 216 11.72 14.48 -11.78
CA GLY A 216 13.06 13.90 -11.65
C GLY A 216 13.55 13.67 -10.22
N TRP A 217 12.77 14.01 -9.20
CA TRP A 217 13.20 13.83 -7.80
C TRP A 217 13.16 12.37 -7.35
N PHE A 218 12.17 11.63 -7.82
CA PHE A 218 11.97 10.21 -7.51
C PHE A 218 12.63 9.32 -8.58
N THR A 219 13.86 9.68 -8.94
CA THR A 219 14.74 8.88 -9.79
C THR A 219 15.81 8.29 -8.88
N ASN A 220 16.00 6.99 -8.92
CA ASN A 220 17.07 6.32 -8.19
C ASN A 220 18.44 6.67 -8.79
N ALA A 221 19.31 7.32 -8.04
CA ALA A 221 20.67 7.61 -8.46
C ALA A 221 21.58 6.37 -8.45
N LEU A 222 21.21 5.31 -7.72
CA LEU A 222 21.98 4.07 -7.57
C LEU A 222 21.29 2.92 -8.32
N LYS A 223 21.63 2.71 -9.59
CA LYS A 223 21.02 1.66 -10.44
C LYS A 223 21.56 0.25 -10.24
N SER A 224 22.60 0.09 -9.42
CA SER A 224 23.19 -1.21 -9.08
C SER A 224 23.76 -1.16 -7.66
N PRO A 225 22.91 -0.98 -6.63
CA PRO A 225 23.37 -0.89 -5.26
C PRO A 225 23.93 -2.24 -4.79
N GLU A 226 24.99 -2.18 -3.98
CA GLU A 226 25.49 -3.36 -3.27
C GLU A 226 24.46 -3.81 -2.23
N VAL A 227 24.04 -5.08 -2.29
CA VAL A 227 23.18 -5.64 -1.23
C VAL A 227 24.04 -6.12 -0.06
N LYS A 228 23.63 -5.70 1.13
CA LYS A 228 24.28 -5.97 2.42
C LYS A 228 23.33 -6.76 3.29
N VAL A 229 23.86 -7.37 4.36
CA VAL A 229 23.05 -8.05 5.38
C VAL A 229 22.94 -7.12 6.59
N ARG A 230 21.71 -6.84 7.05
CA ARG A 230 21.41 -6.03 8.23
C ARG A 230 21.75 -6.77 9.53
N ASP A 231 21.65 -6.06 10.65
CA ASP A 231 21.76 -6.62 12.00
C ASP A 231 20.65 -7.61 12.35
N ASP A 232 19.48 -7.47 11.73
CA ASP A 232 18.39 -8.44 11.81
C ASP A 232 18.57 -9.65 10.86
N GLY A 233 19.66 -9.68 10.07
CA GLY A 233 19.96 -10.76 9.12
C GLY A 233 19.29 -10.63 7.75
N SER A 234 18.41 -9.65 7.53
CA SER A 234 17.75 -9.46 6.23
C SER A 234 18.67 -8.81 5.18
N PRO A 235 18.52 -9.13 3.88
CA PRO A 235 19.22 -8.40 2.82
C PRO A 235 18.64 -6.99 2.64
N VAL A 236 19.51 -6.00 2.48
CA VAL A 236 19.17 -4.60 2.23
C VAL A 236 20.02 -4.00 1.13
N TYR A 237 19.45 -3.06 0.39
CA TYR A 237 20.16 -2.22 -0.55
C TYR A 237 19.86 -0.74 -0.26
N GLU A 238 20.72 0.14 -0.76
CA GLU A 238 20.55 1.59 -0.62
C GLU A 238 19.71 2.15 -1.76
N TYR A 239 18.69 2.93 -1.42
CA TYR A 239 17.92 3.75 -2.35
C TYR A 239 18.34 5.21 -2.20
N GLN A 240 18.69 5.86 -3.30
CA GLN A 240 19.13 7.26 -3.28
C GLN A 240 18.29 8.07 -4.27
N PRO A 241 17.19 8.70 -3.83
CA PRO A 241 16.40 9.58 -4.67
C PRO A 241 17.16 10.90 -4.93
N ARG A 242 16.89 11.52 -6.08
CA ARG A 242 17.42 12.84 -6.49
C ARG A 242 16.59 14.00 -5.93
N LEU A 243 16.20 13.93 -4.65
CA LEU A 243 15.35 14.93 -4.02
C LEU A 243 15.97 16.33 -4.12
N GLY A 244 15.18 17.31 -4.54
CA GLY A 244 15.65 18.68 -4.72
C GLY A 244 16.28 18.98 -6.09
N GLU A 245 16.74 17.98 -6.85
CA GLU A 245 17.42 18.19 -8.13
C GLU A 245 16.43 18.68 -9.20
N SER A 246 16.33 19.99 -9.36
CA SER A 246 15.30 20.63 -10.19
C SER A 246 15.88 21.31 -11.43
N ALA A 247 17.17 21.13 -11.73
CA ALA A 247 17.80 21.71 -12.92
C ALA A 247 17.03 21.34 -14.20
N GLY A 248 16.58 22.34 -14.95
CA GLY A 248 15.74 22.15 -16.15
C GLY A 248 14.24 22.03 -15.88
N ASN A 249 13.78 22.05 -14.62
CA ASN A 249 12.35 22.09 -14.29
C ASN A 249 11.75 23.43 -14.72
N PHE A 250 10.52 23.40 -15.22
CA PHE A 250 9.76 24.59 -15.61
C PHE A 250 8.27 24.33 -15.50
N ASN A 251 7.50 25.41 -15.41
CA ASN A 251 6.07 25.33 -15.12
C ASN A 251 5.31 26.16 -16.15
N ARG A 252 4.12 25.71 -16.53
CA ARG A 252 3.25 26.37 -17.51
C ARG A 252 1.87 26.57 -16.95
N TRP A 253 1.29 27.75 -17.21
CA TRP A 253 -0.12 28.00 -16.99
C TRP A 253 -0.93 27.42 -18.14
N VAL A 254 -2.03 26.74 -17.85
CA VAL A 254 -2.89 26.12 -18.85
C VAL A 254 -4.36 26.36 -18.50
N THR A 255 -5.16 26.69 -19.51
CA THR A 255 -6.61 26.80 -19.41
C THR A 255 -7.26 26.10 -20.58
N ASP A 256 -8.24 25.25 -20.32
CA ASP A 256 -8.99 24.53 -21.37
C ASP A 256 -10.33 24.01 -20.81
N GLY A 257 -11.41 24.07 -21.59
CA GLY A 257 -12.67 23.40 -21.27
C GLY A 257 -13.32 23.77 -19.91
N GLY A 258 -13.08 24.97 -19.38
CA GLY A 258 -13.56 25.35 -18.03
C GLY A 258 -12.65 24.88 -16.89
N LEU A 259 -11.44 24.43 -17.20
CA LEU A 259 -10.36 24.18 -16.26
C LEU A 259 -9.29 25.26 -16.35
N ALA A 260 -8.64 25.49 -15.22
CA ALA A 260 -7.46 26.32 -15.10
C ALA A 260 -6.46 25.66 -14.15
N GLY A 261 -5.17 25.73 -14.45
CA GLY A 261 -4.16 25.06 -13.65
C GLY A 261 -2.74 25.21 -14.17
N CYS A 262 -1.82 24.56 -13.47
CA CYS A 262 -0.40 24.58 -13.79
C CYS A 262 0.08 23.18 -14.14
N VAL A 263 0.87 23.06 -15.21
CA VAL A 263 1.63 21.86 -15.56
C VAL A 263 3.09 22.09 -15.21
N MET A 264 3.67 21.16 -14.47
CA MET A 264 5.06 21.15 -14.02
C MET A 264 5.80 20.09 -14.82
N ASP A 265 6.87 20.48 -15.49
CA ASP A 265 7.62 19.67 -16.45
C ASP A 265 9.13 19.85 -16.25
N ARG A 266 9.94 19.06 -16.96
CA ARG A 266 11.40 19.17 -17.02
C ARG A 266 11.89 19.09 -18.46
N ALA A 267 12.76 20.01 -18.84
CA ALA A 267 13.45 19.97 -20.11
C ALA A 267 14.43 18.79 -20.15
N ILE A 268 14.36 17.97 -21.20
CA ILE A 268 15.30 16.86 -21.42
C ILE A 268 16.63 17.47 -21.92
N SER A 269 17.71 17.32 -21.14
CA SER A 269 18.99 18.00 -21.39
C SER A 269 19.89 17.32 -22.43
N ASP A 270 19.49 16.18 -23.02
CA ASP A 270 20.33 15.51 -24.00
C ASP A 270 20.24 16.18 -25.38
N GLN A 271 21.18 17.08 -25.64
CA GLN A 271 21.37 17.75 -26.92
C GLN A 271 21.96 16.82 -28.01
N SER A 272 22.28 15.56 -27.68
CA SER A 272 22.91 14.61 -28.62
C SER A 272 21.91 13.64 -29.30
N ALA A 273 20.66 13.57 -28.84
CA ALA A 273 19.62 12.73 -29.43
C ALA A 273 18.99 13.41 -30.68
N PRO A 274 18.96 12.77 -31.87
CA PRO A 274 18.52 13.43 -33.11
C PRO A 274 17.04 13.84 -33.17
N ASN A 275 16.17 13.33 -32.28
CA ASN A 275 14.75 13.65 -32.21
C ASN A 275 14.27 13.67 -30.75
N GLN A 276 14.19 14.85 -30.14
CA GLN A 276 13.82 15.04 -28.73
C GLN A 276 12.33 14.75 -28.42
N GLU A 277 11.44 14.80 -29.43
CA GLU A 277 10.00 14.50 -29.27
C GLU A 277 9.69 13.00 -29.22
N THR A 278 10.65 12.13 -29.54
CA THR A 278 10.45 10.66 -29.64
C THR A 278 11.30 9.85 -28.64
N ALA A 279 12.01 10.50 -27.72
CA ALA A 279 12.80 9.80 -26.71
C ALA A 279 11.87 9.22 -25.63
N GLU A 280 12.04 7.92 -25.33
CA GLU A 280 11.30 7.29 -24.24
C GLU A 280 11.62 7.98 -22.90
N PRO A 281 10.62 8.26 -22.05
CA PRO A 281 10.86 8.87 -20.75
C PRO A 281 11.70 7.94 -19.87
N MET A 282 12.62 8.54 -19.12
CA MET A 282 13.36 7.83 -18.07
C MET A 282 12.55 7.80 -16.77
N GLU A 283 12.93 6.93 -15.83
CA GLU A 283 12.35 6.92 -14.48
C GLU A 283 12.41 8.31 -13.84
N GLY A 284 11.31 8.70 -13.19
CA GLY A 284 11.13 10.00 -12.55
C GLY A 284 10.97 11.19 -13.51
N MET A 285 11.16 10.99 -14.83
CA MET A 285 10.81 12.00 -15.85
C MET A 285 9.32 11.92 -16.20
N GLY A 286 8.74 13.07 -16.55
CA GLY A 286 7.33 13.19 -16.90
C GLY A 286 6.75 14.53 -16.49
N GLN A 287 5.53 14.55 -15.95
CA GLN A 287 4.85 15.78 -15.54
C GLN A 287 4.08 15.65 -14.23
N TRP A 288 3.94 16.76 -13.51
CA TRP A 288 2.91 16.93 -12.50
C TRP A 288 1.90 17.99 -12.99
N ALA A 289 0.67 17.96 -12.49
CA ALA A 289 -0.30 19.01 -12.77
C ALA A 289 -1.22 19.27 -11.59
N ILE A 290 -1.50 20.55 -11.30
CA ILE A 290 -2.58 20.98 -10.40
C ILE A 290 -3.64 21.76 -11.17
N LEU A 291 -4.91 21.41 -11.00
CA LEU A 291 -6.02 22.02 -11.73
C LEU A 291 -7.22 22.30 -10.82
N THR A 292 -8.07 23.23 -11.23
CA THR A 292 -9.38 23.49 -10.63
C THR A 292 -10.41 23.89 -11.68
N ASN A 293 -11.68 23.91 -11.29
CA ASN A 293 -12.78 24.42 -12.11
C ASN A 293 -12.69 25.95 -12.21
N SER A 294 -12.40 26.47 -13.41
CA SER A 294 -12.25 27.91 -13.64
C SER A 294 -13.54 28.70 -13.46
N ASN A 295 -14.68 28.03 -13.43
CA ASN A 295 -16.00 28.64 -13.22
C ASN A 295 -16.41 28.67 -11.74
N ALA A 296 -15.60 28.13 -10.83
CA ALA A 296 -15.92 28.06 -9.41
C ALA A 296 -15.70 29.39 -8.67
N GLY A 297 -15.04 30.37 -9.28
CA GLY A 297 -14.76 31.67 -8.67
C GLY A 297 -13.78 32.49 -9.51
N GLU A 298 -13.20 33.53 -8.91
CA GLU A 298 -12.05 34.22 -9.47
C GLU A 298 -10.81 33.34 -9.31
N VAL A 299 -10.16 32.98 -10.42
CA VAL A 299 -8.94 32.16 -10.41
C VAL A 299 -7.72 33.05 -10.43
N PHE A 300 -6.77 32.79 -9.53
CA PHE A 300 -5.47 33.42 -9.50
C PHE A 300 -4.35 32.38 -9.55
N TYR A 301 -3.17 32.78 -10.02
CA TYR A 301 -2.05 31.85 -10.16
C TYR A 301 -0.67 32.50 -10.03
N HIS A 302 0.33 31.66 -9.78
CA HIS A 302 1.74 32.02 -9.88
C HIS A 302 2.53 30.79 -10.32
N THR A 303 3.15 30.81 -11.50
CA THR A 303 3.80 29.61 -12.05
C THR A 303 5.24 29.40 -11.58
N ARG A 304 5.87 30.38 -10.92
CA ARG A 304 7.27 30.26 -10.48
C ARG A 304 7.54 31.06 -9.22
N TRP A 305 7.57 30.38 -8.09
CA TRP A 305 8.00 30.97 -6.81
C TRP A 305 9.01 30.06 -6.13
N ASN A 306 9.83 30.59 -5.21
CA ASN A 306 10.86 29.81 -4.50
C ASN A 306 10.28 29.05 -3.28
N PRO A 307 10.14 27.70 -3.33
CA PRO A 307 9.54 26.89 -2.28
C PRO A 307 10.44 26.71 -1.04
N ILE A 308 11.75 26.92 -1.18
CA ILE A 308 12.71 26.85 -0.07
C ILE A 308 13.05 28.23 0.51
N GLY A 309 12.53 29.31 -0.10
CA GLY A 309 12.67 30.68 0.38
C GLY A 309 11.66 31.04 1.46
N SER A 310 11.43 32.36 1.66
CA SER A 310 10.50 32.86 2.69
C SER A 310 9.01 32.63 2.37
N GLY A 311 8.67 32.28 1.12
CA GLY A 311 7.29 32.11 0.66
C GLY A 311 6.51 33.43 0.51
N ALA A 312 7.14 34.60 0.68
CA ALA A 312 6.47 35.90 0.62
C ALA A 312 5.87 36.23 -0.76
N GLU A 313 6.46 35.70 -1.82
CA GLU A 313 6.00 35.84 -3.23
C GLU A 313 4.55 35.37 -3.40
N VAL A 314 4.16 34.34 -2.66
CA VAL A 314 2.78 33.81 -2.61
C VAL A 314 2.00 34.44 -1.46
N TRP A 315 2.59 34.44 -0.26
CA TRP A 315 1.83 34.72 0.96
C TRP A 315 1.39 36.18 1.12
N HIS A 316 2.16 37.15 0.61
CA HIS A 316 1.87 38.56 0.84
C HIS A 316 0.53 38.98 0.23
N SER A 317 0.28 38.59 -1.03
CA SER A 317 -0.99 38.86 -1.71
C SER A 317 -2.10 37.97 -1.17
N PHE A 318 -1.84 36.67 -1.02
CA PHE A 318 -2.84 35.72 -0.55
C PHE A 318 -3.36 36.05 0.86
N GLY A 319 -2.48 36.39 1.80
CA GLY A 319 -2.86 36.79 3.16
C GLY A 319 -3.58 38.15 3.24
N GLN A 320 -3.39 39.02 2.23
CA GLN A 320 -4.01 40.33 2.21
C GLN A 320 -5.46 40.29 1.73
N ASP A 321 -5.73 39.63 0.60
CA ASP A 321 -7.05 39.65 -0.04
C ASP A 321 -7.44 38.33 -0.75
N GLY A 322 -6.70 37.25 -0.50
CA GLY A 322 -6.93 35.95 -1.11
C GLY A 322 -6.56 35.85 -2.58
N SER A 323 -5.88 36.85 -3.17
CA SER A 323 -5.42 36.82 -4.57
C SER A 323 -3.97 36.32 -4.72
N LEU A 324 -3.55 36.10 -5.97
CA LEU A 324 -2.16 35.88 -6.39
C LEU A 324 -1.83 36.87 -7.52
N PRO A 325 -0.55 37.11 -7.83
CA PRO A 325 -0.16 38.15 -8.80
C PRO A 325 -0.43 37.81 -10.28
N ASN A 326 -0.92 36.61 -10.60
CA ASN A 326 -1.15 36.13 -11.98
C ASN A 326 0.12 36.19 -12.83
N MET A 327 1.21 35.61 -12.31
CA MET A 327 2.51 35.60 -12.97
C MET A 327 2.78 34.28 -13.68
N GLU A 328 3.20 34.41 -14.95
CA GLU A 328 3.70 33.33 -15.80
C GLU A 328 5.19 33.52 -16.01
N ASP A 329 5.96 32.47 -15.71
CA ASP A 329 7.38 32.38 -15.95
C ASP A 329 7.76 30.92 -16.22
N GLU A 330 8.08 30.63 -17.48
CA GLU A 330 8.51 29.31 -17.96
C GLU A 330 10.04 29.15 -17.96
N THR A 331 10.78 30.08 -17.34
CA THR A 331 12.24 29.98 -17.26
C THR A 331 12.64 28.63 -16.63
N LEU A 332 13.68 28.00 -17.14
CA LEU A 332 14.17 26.75 -16.56
C LEU A 332 14.78 27.03 -15.18
N ALA A 333 14.54 26.18 -14.19
CA ALA A 333 15.25 26.21 -12.92
C ALA A 333 16.74 25.90 -13.13
N GLY A 334 17.60 26.69 -12.49
CA GLY A 334 19.04 26.42 -12.38
C GLY A 334 19.36 25.22 -11.47
N GLU A 335 20.65 24.90 -11.33
CA GLU A 335 21.11 23.76 -10.51
C GLU A 335 20.75 23.90 -9.02
N ASP A 336 20.85 25.11 -8.47
CA ASP A 336 20.55 25.41 -7.06
C ASP A 336 19.14 25.97 -6.84
N GLU A 337 18.30 26.00 -7.89
CA GLU A 337 16.94 26.53 -7.80
C GLU A 337 15.93 25.40 -7.65
N GLN A 338 14.97 25.60 -6.77
CA GLN A 338 13.73 24.84 -6.74
C GLN A 338 12.58 25.80 -7.04
N ILE A 339 11.56 25.32 -7.75
CA ILE A 339 10.44 26.16 -8.18
C ILE A 339 9.11 25.49 -7.88
N GLY A 340 8.13 26.30 -7.48
CA GLY A 340 6.76 25.86 -7.24
C GLY A 340 5.75 26.62 -8.09
N VAL A 341 4.53 26.11 -8.07
CA VAL A 341 3.32 26.72 -8.62
C VAL A 341 2.33 27.03 -7.50
N ALA A 342 1.45 27.99 -7.73
CA ALA A 342 0.35 28.34 -6.83
C ALA A 342 -0.92 28.58 -7.67
N LEU A 343 -2.04 28.03 -7.21
CA LEU A 343 -3.37 28.14 -7.84
C LEU A 343 -4.40 28.46 -6.75
N ALA A 344 -5.08 29.60 -6.85
CA ALA A 344 -6.09 30.01 -5.88
C ALA A 344 -7.45 30.25 -6.55
N VAL A 345 -8.53 29.92 -5.84
CA VAL A 345 -9.91 30.20 -6.25
C VAL A 345 -10.58 31.04 -5.17
N ARG A 346 -10.89 32.30 -5.48
CA ARG A 346 -11.61 33.22 -4.59
C ARG A 346 -13.09 33.31 -4.96
N PHE A 347 -13.94 33.29 -3.96
CA PHE A 347 -15.39 33.35 -4.12
C PHE A 347 -16.05 33.95 -2.87
N THR A 348 -17.28 34.45 -3.02
CA THR A 348 -18.07 34.98 -1.90
C THR A 348 -19.31 34.13 -1.72
N LEU A 349 -19.58 33.72 -0.48
CA LEU A 349 -20.78 33.00 -0.07
C LEU A 349 -21.77 33.97 0.57
N ALA A 350 -23.01 34.01 0.09
CA ALA A 350 -24.12 34.66 0.79
C ALA A 350 -24.44 33.93 2.12
N PRO A 351 -25.14 34.58 3.06
CA PRO A 351 -25.63 33.91 4.27
C PRO A 351 -26.40 32.62 3.96
N GLY A 352 -25.99 31.50 4.56
CA GLY A 352 -26.57 30.18 4.34
C GLY A 352 -26.16 29.48 3.03
N GLU A 353 -25.35 30.10 2.18
CA GLU A 353 -24.89 29.48 0.93
C GLU A 353 -23.85 28.39 1.20
N THR A 354 -23.92 27.31 0.41
CA THR A 354 -22.92 26.25 0.35
C THR A 354 -22.40 26.10 -1.07
N LYS A 355 -21.07 25.99 -1.21
CA LYS A 355 -20.42 25.79 -2.51
C LYS A 355 -19.40 24.65 -2.45
N GLN A 356 -19.32 23.89 -3.55
CA GLN A 356 -18.31 22.85 -3.73
C GLN A 356 -17.29 23.26 -4.79
N ILE A 357 -16.00 23.09 -4.50
CA ILE A 357 -14.89 23.52 -5.35
C ILE A 357 -13.86 22.38 -5.43
N PRO A 358 -13.72 21.73 -6.59
CA PRO A 358 -12.75 20.66 -6.75
C PRO A 358 -11.37 21.18 -7.13
N PHE A 359 -10.33 20.55 -6.58
CA PHE A 359 -8.95 20.62 -7.03
C PHE A 359 -8.46 19.22 -7.40
N PHE A 360 -7.54 19.14 -8.35
CA PHE A 360 -6.97 17.90 -8.86
C PHE A 360 -5.46 17.99 -8.84
N LEU A 361 -4.80 16.90 -8.42
CA LEU A 361 -3.36 16.72 -8.50
C LEU A 361 -3.07 15.43 -9.28
N ALA A 362 -2.44 15.56 -10.44
CA ALA A 362 -2.03 14.42 -11.27
C ALA A 362 -0.51 14.34 -11.37
N TRP A 363 0.02 13.12 -11.53
CA TRP A 363 1.41 12.87 -11.90
C TRP A 363 1.50 11.87 -13.05
N ASP A 364 2.10 12.26 -14.17
CA ASP A 364 2.40 11.35 -15.28
C ASP A 364 3.89 11.02 -15.23
N LEU A 365 4.23 9.96 -14.49
CA LEU A 365 5.56 9.38 -14.37
C LEU A 365 5.51 7.94 -14.91
N PRO A 366 5.60 7.74 -16.23
CA PRO A 366 5.12 6.52 -16.89
C PRO A 366 6.03 5.31 -16.69
N VAL A 367 7.28 5.51 -16.29
CA VAL A 367 8.29 4.45 -16.20
C VAL A 367 8.69 4.23 -14.74
N THR A 368 8.64 2.97 -14.33
CA THR A 368 9.38 2.46 -13.17
C THR A 368 10.61 1.71 -13.68
N GLU A 369 11.79 2.03 -13.18
CA GLU A 369 13.03 1.30 -13.47
C GLU A 369 13.50 0.60 -12.19
N PHE A 370 14.04 -0.61 -12.34
CA PHE A 370 14.55 -1.40 -11.22
C PHE A 370 16.09 -1.42 -11.29
N ALA A 371 16.69 -2.55 -11.67
CA ALA A 371 18.08 -2.57 -12.13
C ALA A 371 18.25 -1.76 -13.44
N GLU A 372 19.48 -1.30 -13.70
CA GLU A 372 19.82 -0.56 -14.93
C GLU A 372 19.27 -1.26 -16.19
N GLY A 373 18.41 -0.57 -16.93
CA GLY A 373 17.82 -1.07 -18.17
C GLY A 373 16.62 -2.02 -17.99
N VAL A 374 16.24 -2.38 -16.75
CA VAL A 374 15.01 -3.11 -16.45
C VAL A 374 13.88 -2.13 -16.19
N LYS A 375 13.01 -1.94 -17.19
CA LYS A 375 11.98 -0.91 -17.17
C LYS A 375 10.61 -1.49 -17.47
N TYR A 376 9.61 -0.97 -16.78
CA TYR A 376 8.21 -1.24 -17.05
C TYR A 376 7.45 0.07 -17.16
N TYR A 377 6.53 0.14 -18.13
CA TYR A 377 5.52 1.17 -18.13
C TYR A 377 4.46 0.85 -17.06
N ARG A 378 3.96 1.88 -16.37
CA ARG A 378 2.89 1.74 -15.37
C ARG A 378 1.54 1.53 -16.05
N ARG A 379 0.63 0.82 -15.37
CA ARG A 379 -0.69 0.42 -15.92
C ARG A 379 -1.48 1.57 -16.52
N TYR A 380 -1.50 2.74 -15.88
CA TYR A 380 -2.31 3.86 -16.36
C TYR A 380 -1.92 4.33 -17.79
N THR A 381 -0.70 4.02 -18.22
CA THR A 381 -0.20 4.40 -19.56
C THR A 381 -0.96 3.69 -20.69
N ASP A 382 -1.65 2.57 -20.41
CA ASP A 382 -2.55 1.93 -21.37
C ASP A 382 -3.72 2.83 -21.77
N PHE A 383 -4.09 3.78 -20.90
CA PHE A 383 -5.26 4.66 -21.07
C PHE A 383 -4.89 6.09 -21.45
N PHE A 384 -3.69 6.54 -21.06
CA PHE A 384 -3.23 7.92 -21.26
C PHE A 384 -2.01 8.06 -22.20
N GLY A 385 -1.34 6.96 -22.53
CA GLY A 385 -0.10 6.95 -23.31
C GLY A 385 1.17 6.97 -22.44
N GLN A 386 2.31 6.76 -23.10
CA GLN A 386 3.61 6.52 -22.48
C GLN A 386 4.58 7.72 -22.59
N SER A 387 4.11 8.87 -23.06
CA SER A 387 4.98 10.02 -23.37
C SER A 387 5.50 10.78 -22.16
N GLY A 388 4.88 10.61 -20.98
CA GLY A 388 5.15 11.44 -19.80
C GLY A 388 4.66 12.89 -19.95
N LYS A 389 3.73 13.16 -20.87
CA LYS A 389 3.20 14.50 -21.19
C LYS A 389 1.67 14.61 -21.02
N ASN A 390 1.09 13.76 -20.18
CA ASN A 390 -0.36 13.55 -20.07
C ASN A 390 -0.95 13.97 -18.71
N ALA A 391 -0.17 14.58 -17.81
CA ALA A 391 -0.67 14.97 -16.48
C ALA A 391 -1.90 15.90 -16.54
N TRP A 392 -1.93 16.83 -17.52
CA TRP A 392 -3.12 17.65 -17.78
C TRP A 392 -4.33 16.80 -18.19
N THR A 393 -4.15 15.86 -19.12
CA THR A 393 -5.22 14.96 -19.62
C THR A 393 -5.77 14.08 -18.50
N ILE A 394 -4.91 13.57 -17.62
CA ILE A 394 -5.31 12.78 -16.44
C ILE A 394 -6.20 13.61 -15.51
N ALA A 395 -5.77 14.84 -15.17
CA ALA A 395 -6.56 15.74 -14.33
C ALA A 395 -7.85 16.22 -15.01
N GLN A 396 -7.83 16.45 -16.33
CA GLN A 396 -9.01 16.79 -17.11
C GLN A 396 -10.04 15.66 -17.08
N THR A 397 -9.59 14.41 -17.19
CA THR A 397 -10.44 13.22 -17.04
C THR A 397 -11.05 13.17 -15.65
N ALA A 398 -10.26 13.46 -14.61
CA ALA A 398 -10.77 13.55 -13.24
C ALA A 398 -11.85 14.62 -13.09
N PHE A 399 -11.66 15.82 -13.65
CA PHE A 399 -12.68 16.85 -13.62
C PHE A 399 -14.01 16.42 -14.25
N GLN A 400 -13.96 15.65 -15.34
CA GLN A 400 -15.16 15.15 -16.01
C GLN A 400 -15.87 14.06 -15.22
N HIS A 401 -15.15 13.28 -14.40
CA HIS A 401 -15.67 12.03 -13.85
C HIS A 401 -15.65 11.88 -12.32
N TYR A 402 -14.98 12.76 -11.56
CA TYR A 402 -14.76 12.57 -10.12
C TYR A 402 -16.04 12.37 -9.31
N LYS A 403 -17.15 13.03 -9.66
CA LYS A 403 -18.45 12.79 -9.02
C LYS A 403 -18.98 11.39 -9.26
N THR A 404 -18.77 10.84 -10.45
CA THR A 404 -19.12 9.46 -10.76
C THR A 404 -18.23 8.51 -9.97
N TRP A 405 -16.91 8.77 -9.90
CA TRP A 405 -15.98 7.95 -9.11
C TRP A 405 -16.34 7.95 -7.63
N GLN A 406 -16.64 9.11 -7.05
CA GLN A 406 -17.11 9.23 -5.67
C GLN A 406 -18.36 8.38 -5.42
N GLN A 407 -19.32 8.39 -6.34
CA GLN A 407 -20.52 7.55 -6.26
C GLN A 407 -20.21 6.06 -6.39
N GLN A 408 -19.29 5.65 -7.27
CA GLN A 408 -18.88 4.25 -7.40
C GLN A 408 -18.22 3.73 -6.12
N ILE A 409 -17.33 4.52 -5.52
CA ILE A 409 -16.71 4.20 -4.23
C ILE A 409 -17.79 4.02 -3.16
N GLN A 410 -18.72 4.96 -3.06
CA GLN A 410 -19.82 4.89 -2.09
C GLN A 410 -20.69 3.64 -2.32
N GLN A 411 -21.07 3.36 -3.58
CA GLN A 411 -21.90 2.21 -3.93
C GLN A 411 -21.23 0.88 -3.58
N TRP A 412 -19.91 0.77 -3.79
CA TRP A 412 -19.15 -0.42 -3.40
C TRP A 412 -19.05 -0.57 -1.86
N GLN A 413 -18.88 0.52 -1.12
CA GLN A 413 -18.81 0.47 0.36
C GLN A 413 -20.18 0.17 0.99
N GLN A 414 -21.27 0.65 0.38
CA GLN A 414 -22.61 0.70 1.00
C GLN A 414 -23.12 -0.66 1.52
N PRO A 415 -22.99 -1.79 0.80
CA PRO A 415 -23.46 -3.09 1.28
C PRO A 415 -22.82 -3.53 2.60
N ILE A 416 -21.56 -3.14 2.86
CA ILE A 416 -20.86 -3.42 4.12
C ILE A 416 -21.27 -2.39 5.19
N LEU A 417 -21.44 -1.13 4.81
CA LEU A 417 -21.87 -0.07 5.73
C LEU A 417 -23.28 -0.33 6.29
N ASP A 418 -24.19 -0.88 5.48
CA ASP A 418 -25.56 -1.21 5.85
C ASP A 418 -25.68 -2.44 6.77
N ARG A 419 -24.58 -3.18 7.00
CA ARG A 419 -24.57 -4.33 7.90
C ARG A 419 -24.59 -3.92 9.37
N ASP A 420 -25.77 -3.83 9.96
CA ASP A 420 -25.95 -3.55 11.39
C ASP A 420 -25.36 -4.63 12.32
N ASP A 421 -25.13 -5.84 11.77
CA ASP A 421 -24.49 -6.94 12.49
C ASP A 421 -22.96 -6.79 12.63
N LEU A 422 -22.36 -5.85 11.89
CA LEU A 422 -20.93 -5.53 11.99
C LEU A 422 -20.72 -4.23 12.79
N PRO A 423 -19.87 -4.24 13.83
CA PRO A 423 -19.59 -3.03 14.61
C PRO A 423 -18.74 -2.03 13.81
N ASN A 424 -18.87 -0.73 14.13
CA ASN A 424 -18.16 0.34 13.42
C ASN A 424 -16.64 0.17 13.41
N TRP A 425 -16.02 -0.30 14.51
CA TRP A 425 -14.57 -0.53 14.55
C TRP A 425 -14.12 -1.57 13.52
N PHE A 426 -14.97 -2.58 13.23
CA PHE A 426 -14.65 -3.63 12.27
C PHE A 426 -14.78 -3.10 10.84
N LYS A 427 -15.86 -2.36 10.55
CA LYS A 427 -16.03 -1.68 9.24
C LYS A 427 -14.87 -0.72 8.98
N MET A 428 -14.47 0.04 9.99
CA MET A 428 -13.33 0.96 9.96
C MET A 428 -12.05 0.23 9.54
N ALA A 429 -11.68 -0.83 10.27
CA ALA A 429 -10.49 -1.61 9.99
C ALA A 429 -10.59 -2.26 8.59
N LEU A 430 -11.70 -2.93 8.29
CA LEU A 430 -11.90 -3.63 7.02
C LEU A 430 -11.66 -2.75 5.79
N PHE A 431 -12.10 -1.49 5.83
CA PHE A 431 -11.85 -0.55 4.73
C PHE A 431 -10.45 0.05 4.80
N ASN A 432 -10.02 0.53 5.97
CA ASN A 432 -8.75 1.24 6.07
C ASN A 432 -7.53 0.35 5.86
N GLU A 433 -7.58 -0.95 6.19
CA GLU A 433 -6.49 -1.91 5.89
C GLU A 433 -6.23 -2.06 4.38
N LEU A 434 -7.18 -1.70 3.51
CA LEU A 434 -6.99 -1.74 2.04
C LEU A 434 -5.99 -0.69 1.54
N TYR A 435 -5.55 0.24 2.40
CA TYR A 435 -4.54 1.24 2.05
C TYR A 435 -3.25 0.60 1.49
N ASP A 436 -2.92 -0.58 1.99
CA ASP A 436 -1.70 -1.30 1.65
C ASP A 436 -1.66 -1.74 0.18
N LEU A 437 -2.82 -1.95 -0.46
CA LEU A 437 -2.87 -2.21 -1.90
C LEU A 437 -2.34 -1.03 -2.74
N ALA A 438 -2.33 0.19 -2.20
CA ALA A 438 -1.75 1.36 -2.85
C ALA A 438 -0.36 1.73 -2.31
N SER A 439 -0.16 1.69 -0.99
CA SER A 439 1.10 2.13 -0.35
C SER A 439 2.08 1.01 0.00
N GLY A 440 1.74 -0.25 -0.25
CA GLY A 440 2.62 -1.40 -0.02
C GLY A 440 3.75 -1.52 -1.07
N GLY A 441 4.22 -0.40 -1.63
CA GLY A 441 5.17 -0.38 -2.73
C GLY A 441 4.64 -0.99 -4.04
N THR A 442 3.33 -0.95 -4.24
CA THR A 442 2.63 -1.65 -5.32
C THR A 442 3.18 -1.37 -6.71
N LEU A 443 3.30 -2.43 -7.50
CA LEU A 443 3.57 -2.40 -8.94
C LEU A 443 2.35 -2.84 -9.72
N TRP A 444 2.10 -2.14 -10.83
CA TRP A 444 1.17 -2.59 -11.85
C TRP A 444 1.69 -2.16 -13.21
N SER A 445 2.16 -3.10 -14.01
CA SER A 445 2.69 -2.81 -15.34
C SER A 445 1.59 -2.60 -16.38
N ALA A 446 1.94 -1.94 -17.48
CA ALA A 446 1.15 -1.87 -18.70
C ALA A 446 0.84 -3.28 -19.23
N ALA A 447 -0.29 -3.44 -19.92
CA ALA A 447 -0.65 -4.72 -20.52
C ALA A 447 0.38 -5.19 -21.55
N THR A 448 0.58 -6.50 -21.61
CA THR A 448 1.31 -7.17 -22.69
C THR A 448 0.44 -8.27 -23.31
N GLU A 449 0.89 -8.87 -24.41
CA GLU A 449 0.20 -10.04 -24.98
C GLU A 449 0.13 -11.22 -23.99
N GLN A 450 1.14 -11.36 -23.13
CA GLN A 450 1.21 -12.42 -22.13
C GLN A 450 0.39 -12.07 -20.88
N ASP A 451 0.43 -10.83 -20.43
CA ASP A 451 -0.27 -10.37 -19.23
C ASP A 451 -1.22 -9.24 -19.65
N ALA A 452 -2.43 -9.63 -20.11
CA ALA A 452 -3.40 -8.74 -20.76
C ALA A 452 -3.95 -7.62 -19.86
N ILE A 453 -3.79 -7.74 -18.54
CA ILE A 453 -4.09 -6.70 -17.57
C ILE A 453 -2.83 -6.13 -16.91
N GLY A 454 -1.64 -6.49 -17.40
CA GLY A 454 -0.36 -6.19 -16.76
C GLY A 454 0.03 -7.21 -15.67
N GLN A 455 1.27 -7.12 -15.23
CA GLN A 455 1.76 -7.83 -14.05
C GLN A 455 1.54 -6.95 -12.81
N PHE A 456 1.24 -7.60 -11.68
CA PHE A 456 0.95 -6.94 -10.41
C PHE A 456 1.88 -7.49 -9.32
N ALA A 457 2.22 -6.66 -8.35
CA ALA A 457 2.90 -7.09 -7.15
C ALA A 457 2.77 -6.07 -6.01
N VAL A 458 2.63 -6.53 -4.77
CA VAL A 458 2.74 -5.74 -3.53
C VAL A 458 3.93 -6.28 -2.73
N LEU A 459 4.67 -5.41 -2.05
CA LEU A 459 5.75 -5.84 -1.16
C LEU A 459 5.18 -6.51 0.09
N GLU A 460 5.94 -7.42 0.70
CA GLU A 460 5.64 -7.89 2.05
C GLU A 460 5.60 -6.73 3.06
N CYS A 461 6.64 -5.89 3.04
CA CYS A 461 6.64 -4.57 3.66
C CYS A 461 7.80 -3.72 3.12
N LEU A 462 7.99 -2.50 3.65
CA LEU A 462 9.07 -1.60 3.23
C LEU A 462 10.42 -1.93 3.88
N ASP A 463 10.43 -2.68 4.98
CA ASP A 463 11.65 -3.22 5.58
C ASP A 463 12.16 -4.44 4.81
N TYR A 464 11.23 -5.33 4.44
CA TYR A 464 11.44 -6.57 3.71
C TYR A 464 10.81 -6.42 2.32
N ARG A 465 11.54 -5.71 1.45
CA ARG A 465 11.05 -5.29 0.13
C ARG A 465 11.06 -6.44 -0.88
N TRP A 466 10.26 -7.46 -0.59
CA TRP A 466 10.11 -8.65 -1.39
C TRP A 466 8.70 -8.66 -1.96
N TYR A 467 8.61 -8.69 -3.28
CA TYR A 467 7.32 -8.67 -3.96
C TYR A 467 6.62 -10.01 -3.81
N GLU A 468 5.39 -9.98 -3.32
CA GLU A 468 4.46 -11.11 -3.26
C GLU A 468 4.97 -12.30 -2.45
N SER A 469 5.70 -12.09 -1.33
CA SER A 469 6.11 -13.19 -0.42
C SER A 469 4.97 -14.20 -0.21
N LEU A 470 5.13 -15.40 -0.75
CA LEU A 470 4.04 -16.31 -1.11
C LEU A 470 3.30 -16.86 0.12
N ASP A 471 4.08 -17.15 1.15
CA ASP A 471 3.65 -17.61 2.46
C ASP A 471 2.86 -16.51 3.20
N VAL A 472 3.27 -15.25 3.08
CA VAL A 472 2.55 -14.10 3.66
C VAL A 472 1.26 -13.81 2.90
N ARG A 473 1.29 -13.84 1.56
CA ARG A 473 0.10 -13.60 0.74
C ARG A 473 -0.95 -14.70 0.88
N LEU A 474 -0.62 -15.89 1.38
CA LEU A 474 -1.61 -16.89 1.82
C LEU A 474 -2.68 -16.25 2.73
N TYR A 475 -2.28 -15.26 3.54
CA TYR A 475 -3.15 -14.47 4.40
C TYR A 475 -3.53 -13.13 3.78
N GLY A 476 -2.56 -12.41 3.21
CA GLY A 476 -2.73 -11.01 2.78
C GLY A 476 -3.55 -10.81 1.51
N SER A 477 -3.62 -11.81 0.62
CA SER A 477 -4.20 -11.62 -0.73
C SER A 477 -5.73 -11.67 -0.81
N PHE A 478 -6.46 -11.95 0.28
CA PHE A 478 -7.94 -12.01 0.24
C PHE A 478 -8.57 -10.71 -0.27
N ALA A 479 -8.03 -9.56 0.12
CA ALA A 479 -8.52 -8.26 -0.37
C ALA A 479 -8.32 -8.13 -1.88
N LEU A 480 -7.13 -8.50 -2.40
CA LEU A 480 -6.84 -8.46 -3.83
C LEU A 480 -7.74 -9.43 -4.59
N LEU A 481 -7.89 -10.67 -4.12
CA LEU A 481 -8.77 -11.67 -4.71
C LEU A 481 -10.23 -11.21 -4.78
N MET A 482 -10.76 -10.71 -3.67
CA MET A 482 -12.19 -10.35 -3.57
C MET A 482 -12.53 -9.07 -4.35
N LEU A 483 -11.57 -8.16 -4.52
CA LEU A 483 -11.80 -6.85 -5.15
C LEU A 483 -11.26 -6.78 -6.57
N PHE A 484 -10.17 -7.47 -6.87
CA PHE A 484 -9.48 -7.46 -8.17
C PHE A 484 -9.00 -8.88 -8.55
N PRO A 485 -9.91 -9.86 -8.70
CA PRO A 485 -9.55 -11.27 -8.87
C PRO A 485 -8.57 -11.55 -10.02
N GLU A 486 -8.70 -10.85 -11.13
CA GLU A 486 -7.79 -11.03 -12.26
C GLU A 486 -6.34 -10.60 -11.94
N LEU A 487 -6.12 -9.62 -11.05
CA LEU A 487 -4.77 -9.26 -10.59
C LEU A 487 -4.19 -10.35 -9.68
N ASP A 488 -4.99 -10.92 -8.77
CA ASP A 488 -4.52 -12.01 -7.91
C ASP A 488 -4.13 -13.26 -8.72
N LYS A 489 -4.94 -13.60 -9.74
CA LYS A 489 -4.60 -14.66 -10.71
C LYS A 489 -3.34 -14.32 -11.52
N ALA A 490 -3.11 -13.05 -11.87
CA ALA A 490 -1.89 -12.64 -12.58
C ALA A 490 -0.64 -12.88 -11.73
N VAL A 491 -0.70 -12.62 -10.42
CA VAL A 491 0.38 -12.94 -9.46
C VAL A 491 0.63 -14.45 -9.43
N LEU A 492 -0.41 -15.27 -9.30
CA LEU A 492 -0.25 -16.74 -9.28
C LEU A 492 0.28 -17.31 -10.59
N ARG A 493 -0.07 -16.70 -11.74
CA ARG A 493 0.56 -17.05 -13.03
C ARG A 493 2.05 -16.68 -13.05
N ALA A 494 2.47 -15.59 -12.41
CA ALA A 494 3.90 -15.26 -12.29
C ALA A 494 4.64 -16.30 -11.43
N PHE A 495 4.06 -16.74 -10.31
CA PHE A 495 4.60 -17.88 -9.54
C PHE A 495 4.69 -19.17 -10.38
N ALA A 496 3.65 -19.49 -11.16
CA ALA A 496 3.65 -20.65 -12.03
C ALA A 496 4.81 -20.63 -13.04
N ARG A 497 5.16 -19.45 -13.56
CA ARG A 497 6.34 -19.27 -14.44
C ARG A 497 7.67 -19.40 -13.69
N ALA A 498 7.73 -18.95 -12.44
CA ALA A 498 8.96 -18.92 -11.65
C ALA A 498 9.34 -20.27 -11.01
N ILE A 499 8.37 -21.13 -10.67
CA ILE A 499 8.60 -22.47 -10.09
C ILE A 499 9.61 -23.31 -10.90
N PRO A 500 9.45 -23.53 -12.22
CA PRO A 500 10.36 -24.35 -13.01
C PRO A 500 11.73 -23.70 -13.29
N ALA A 501 11.92 -22.41 -12.95
CA ALA A 501 13.17 -21.68 -13.18
C ALA A 501 14.26 -22.07 -12.16
N GLU A 502 15.51 -21.83 -12.54
CA GLU A 502 16.70 -22.06 -11.71
C GLU A 502 17.63 -20.84 -11.71
N ASP A 503 18.27 -20.57 -10.58
CA ASP A 503 19.36 -19.61 -10.46
C ASP A 503 20.47 -20.23 -9.59
N PRO A 504 21.58 -20.68 -10.21
CA PRO A 504 22.63 -21.42 -9.52
C PRO A 504 23.58 -20.52 -8.70
N ARG A 505 23.38 -19.20 -8.69
CA ARG A 505 24.16 -18.29 -7.84
C ARG A 505 23.91 -18.63 -6.37
N THR A 506 24.94 -18.49 -5.53
CA THR A 506 24.79 -18.67 -4.08
C THR A 506 24.57 -17.36 -3.35
N ARG A 507 23.97 -17.43 -2.17
CA ARG A 507 23.79 -16.32 -1.23
C ARG A 507 24.08 -16.77 0.19
N THR A 508 24.57 -15.84 0.98
CA THR A 508 24.77 -16.00 2.42
C THR A 508 23.42 -16.02 3.14
N ILE A 509 23.24 -16.94 4.09
CA ILE A 509 21.99 -17.08 4.86
C ILE A 509 22.00 -16.23 6.14
N GLY A 510 21.09 -15.26 6.19
CA GLY A 510 20.95 -14.22 7.22
C GLY A 510 20.76 -14.74 8.64
N TYR A 511 19.89 -15.72 8.82
CA TYR A 511 19.50 -16.29 10.12
C TYR A 511 20.69 -16.70 11.00
N TYR A 512 21.77 -17.22 10.42
CA TYR A 512 22.92 -17.66 11.20
C TYR A 512 23.64 -16.49 11.88
N TYR A 513 23.56 -15.27 11.34
CA TYR A 513 24.07 -14.07 11.99
C TYR A 513 23.29 -13.75 13.27
N THR A 514 21.96 -13.87 13.25
CA THR A 514 21.10 -13.54 14.40
C THR A 514 21.33 -14.47 15.60
N ILE A 515 21.76 -15.70 15.34
CA ILE A 515 22.14 -16.69 16.38
C ILE A 515 23.65 -16.79 16.63
N GLY A 516 24.46 -15.89 16.05
CA GLY A 516 25.91 -15.82 16.26
C GLY A 516 26.69 -17.03 15.76
N LYS A 517 26.25 -17.67 14.67
CA LYS A 517 26.88 -18.86 14.07
C LYS A 517 27.47 -18.53 12.69
N PRO A 518 28.45 -19.33 12.20
CA PRO A 518 28.91 -19.21 10.83
C PRO A 518 27.77 -19.38 9.84
N SER A 519 27.61 -18.42 8.93
CA SER A 519 26.57 -18.46 7.91
C SER A 519 26.98 -19.36 6.73
N PRO A 520 26.12 -20.30 6.31
CA PRO A 520 26.33 -21.07 5.10
C PRO A 520 25.97 -20.26 3.85
N GLU A 521 26.51 -20.71 2.72
CA GLU A 521 26.04 -20.32 1.39
C GLU A 521 24.98 -21.31 0.91
N ALA A 522 23.89 -20.82 0.34
CA ALA A 522 22.84 -21.62 -0.27
C ALA A 522 22.55 -21.16 -1.70
N LEU A 523 21.92 -22.02 -2.52
CA LEU A 523 21.48 -21.63 -3.86
C LEU A 523 20.41 -20.53 -3.77
N ARG A 524 20.41 -19.59 -4.70
CA ARG A 524 19.36 -18.57 -4.79
C ARG A 524 18.01 -19.21 -5.13
N LYS A 525 17.97 -20.01 -6.20
CA LYS A 525 16.73 -20.67 -6.66
C LYS A 525 17.03 -22.06 -7.22
N ALA A 526 16.63 -23.08 -6.49
CA ALA A 526 16.62 -24.45 -6.97
C ALA A 526 15.48 -24.65 -7.98
N LYS A 527 15.74 -25.47 -9.01
CA LYS A 527 14.74 -25.84 -10.00
C LYS A 527 13.54 -26.53 -9.33
N ASN A 528 12.33 -26.16 -9.72
CA ASN A 528 11.04 -26.68 -9.22
C ASN A 528 10.72 -26.36 -7.75
N ALA A 529 11.65 -25.83 -6.95
CA ALA A 529 11.31 -25.26 -5.66
C ALA A 529 10.36 -24.05 -5.87
N THR A 530 9.31 -23.92 -5.09
CA THR A 530 8.49 -22.71 -5.11
C THR A 530 9.32 -21.55 -4.58
N PRO A 531 9.43 -20.43 -5.31
CA PRO A 531 10.12 -19.26 -4.78
C PRO A 531 9.31 -18.65 -3.63
N HIS A 532 10.02 -18.08 -2.65
CA HIS A 532 9.46 -17.27 -1.58
C HIS A 532 8.79 -16.02 -2.15
N ASP A 533 9.54 -15.22 -2.90
CA ASP A 533 9.11 -13.93 -3.45
C ASP A 533 9.39 -13.84 -4.96
N LEU A 534 8.72 -12.88 -5.61
CA LEU A 534 8.87 -12.54 -7.03
C LEU A 534 9.94 -11.46 -7.27
N GLY A 535 10.87 -11.27 -6.34
CA GLY A 535 12.00 -10.34 -6.48
C GLY A 535 11.87 -9.07 -5.65
N ALA A 536 12.70 -8.07 -5.95
CA ALA A 536 12.80 -6.80 -5.22
C ALA A 536 13.09 -5.63 -6.16
N PRO A 537 12.90 -4.37 -5.70
CA PRO A 537 13.03 -3.19 -6.57
C PRO A 537 14.44 -2.93 -7.13
N ASN A 538 15.51 -3.52 -6.59
CA ASN A 538 16.87 -3.30 -7.09
C ASN A 538 17.36 -4.35 -8.12
N GLU A 539 16.52 -5.30 -8.54
CA GLU A 539 16.87 -6.34 -9.53
C GLU A 539 15.89 -6.36 -10.72
N HIS A 540 15.55 -7.54 -11.25
CA HIS A 540 14.53 -7.72 -12.28
C HIS A 540 13.33 -8.41 -11.66
N VAL A 541 12.38 -7.62 -11.16
CA VAL A 541 11.12 -8.14 -10.57
C VAL A 541 10.41 -9.09 -11.54
N TRP A 542 9.69 -10.07 -10.99
CA TRP A 542 9.07 -11.22 -11.65
C TRP A 542 10.02 -12.26 -12.27
N GLU A 543 11.26 -11.87 -12.63
CA GLU A 543 12.26 -12.75 -13.25
C GLU A 543 13.34 -13.24 -12.27
N LYS A 544 13.77 -12.39 -11.34
CA LYS A 544 14.83 -12.63 -10.34
C LYS A 544 14.20 -12.92 -8.96
N THR A 545 13.56 -14.07 -8.83
CA THR A 545 12.86 -14.53 -7.62
C THR A 545 13.79 -14.94 -6.48
N ASN A 546 13.24 -15.22 -5.30
CA ASN A 546 13.97 -15.55 -4.06
C ASN A 546 14.97 -14.46 -3.69
N TYR A 547 14.51 -13.21 -3.66
CA TYR A 547 15.32 -12.10 -3.21
C TYR A 547 15.75 -12.27 -1.76
N THR A 548 14.82 -12.65 -0.87
CA THR A 548 15.18 -12.91 0.51
C THR A 548 16.31 -13.93 0.60
N SER A 549 17.22 -13.67 1.52
CA SER A 549 18.27 -14.62 1.90
C SER A 549 18.35 -14.72 3.43
N TYR A 550 17.28 -14.36 4.14
CA TYR A 550 17.22 -14.54 5.59
C TYR A 550 17.28 -16.03 5.94
N GLN A 551 16.47 -16.85 5.26
CA GLN A 551 16.52 -18.31 5.28
C GLN A 551 16.82 -18.90 3.89
N ASP A 552 17.23 -20.16 3.84
CA ASP A 552 17.24 -20.93 2.58
C ASP A 552 15.82 -21.37 2.23
N CYS A 553 15.12 -20.52 1.48
CA CYS A 553 13.72 -20.74 1.12
C CYS A 553 13.51 -21.93 0.18
N ASN A 554 14.57 -22.46 -0.45
CA ASN A 554 14.46 -23.69 -1.25
C ASN A 554 14.14 -24.90 -0.38
N LEU A 555 14.36 -24.81 0.94
CA LEU A 555 14.10 -25.89 1.89
C LEU A 555 12.74 -25.75 2.59
N TRP A 556 11.96 -24.70 2.30
CA TRP A 556 10.70 -24.45 3.01
C TRP A 556 9.61 -25.46 2.67
N LYS A 557 8.80 -25.82 3.69
CA LYS A 557 7.82 -26.91 3.62
C LYS A 557 6.39 -26.44 3.34
N ASP A 558 6.12 -25.15 3.45
CA ASP A 558 4.81 -24.53 3.25
C ASP A 558 4.62 -23.99 1.81
N LEU A 559 5.60 -23.28 1.25
CA LEU A 559 5.51 -22.57 -0.04
C LEU A 559 4.85 -23.37 -1.18
N GLY A 560 5.23 -24.64 -1.35
CA GLY A 560 4.64 -25.51 -2.37
C GLY A 560 3.15 -25.76 -2.15
N SER A 561 2.75 -26.02 -0.91
CA SER A 561 1.35 -26.18 -0.51
C SER A 561 0.59 -24.86 -0.63
N ASP A 562 1.20 -23.75 -0.23
CA ASP A 562 0.61 -22.42 -0.27
C ASP A 562 0.27 -21.99 -1.70
N PHE A 563 1.16 -22.26 -2.66
CA PHE A 563 0.89 -22.01 -4.07
C PHE A 563 -0.37 -22.76 -4.55
N VAL A 564 -0.44 -24.07 -4.29
CA VAL A 564 -1.54 -24.93 -4.74
C VAL A 564 -2.87 -24.51 -4.11
N LEU A 565 -2.87 -24.23 -2.82
CA LEU A 565 -4.04 -23.78 -2.08
C LEU A 565 -4.56 -22.44 -2.61
N GLN A 566 -3.66 -21.49 -2.91
CA GLN A 566 -4.04 -20.19 -3.46
C GLN A 566 -4.57 -20.30 -4.90
N VAL A 567 -3.98 -21.15 -5.75
CA VAL A 567 -4.53 -21.42 -7.09
C VAL A 567 -5.95 -22.00 -7.00
N TYR A 568 -6.17 -22.98 -6.14
CA TYR A 568 -7.53 -23.53 -6.01
C TYR A 568 -8.50 -22.54 -5.36
N ARG A 569 -8.04 -21.75 -4.39
CA ARG A 569 -8.80 -20.67 -3.77
C ARG A 569 -9.31 -19.68 -4.78
N ASP A 570 -8.43 -19.17 -5.62
CA ASP A 570 -8.79 -18.14 -6.59
C ASP A 570 -9.76 -18.69 -7.62
N PHE A 571 -9.59 -19.95 -8.06
CA PHE A 571 -10.55 -20.62 -8.92
C PHE A 571 -11.93 -20.76 -8.25
N VAL A 572 -11.98 -21.30 -7.03
CA VAL A 572 -13.25 -21.57 -6.32
C VAL A 572 -13.98 -20.27 -5.99
N LEU A 573 -13.28 -19.29 -5.41
CA LEU A 573 -13.89 -18.04 -4.94
C LEU A 573 -14.22 -17.06 -6.07
N THR A 574 -13.74 -17.29 -7.30
CA THR A 574 -14.15 -16.56 -8.52
C THR A 574 -15.20 -17.32 -9.34
N GLY A 575 -15.89 -18.29 -8.74
CA GLY A 575 -17.06 -18.96 -9.33
C GLY A 575 -16.78 -20.29 -10.00
N SER A 576 -15.56 -20.83 -9.91
CA SER A 576 -15.18 -22.15 -10.44
C SER A 576 -15.38 -22.32 -11.96
N THR A 577 -15.11 -21.26 -12.74
CA THR A 577 -15.30 -21.23 -14.19
C THR A 577 -14.02 -21.03 -15.00
N ASP A 578 -12.92 -20.65 -14.36
CA ASP A 578 -11.67 -20.30 -15.05
C ASP A 578 -10.74 -21.54 -15.21
N ASP A 579 -11.16 -22.46 -16.07
CA ASP A 579 -10.38 -23.68 -16.37
C ASP A 579 -9.07 -23.38 -17.11
N GLU A 580 -8.93 -22.20 -17.71
CA GLU A 580 -7.69 -21.76 -18.36
C GLU A 580 -6.64 -21.40 -17.32
N PHE A 581 -7.01 -20.65 -16.28
CA PHE A 581 -6.14 -20.39 -15.14
C PHE A 581 -5.61 -21.67 -14.49
N LEU A 582 -6.49 -22.66 -14.24
CA LEU A 582 -6.05 -23.96 -13.71
C LEU A 582 -5.08 -24.68 -14.64
N ALA A 583 -5.34 -24.66 -15.96
CA ALA A 583 -4.47 -25.27 -16.95
C ALA A 583 -3.10 -24.57 -17.05
N ASP A 584 -3.06 -23.25 -16.92
CA ASP A 584 -1.82 -22.47 -16.89
C ASP A 584 -0.95 -22.85 -15.67
N CYS A 585 -1.57 -23.05 -14.50
CA CYS A 585 -0.87 -23.36 -13.26
C CYS A 585 -0.54 -24.85 -13.07
N TRP A 586 -1.24 -25.76 -13.76
CA TRP A 586 -1.10 -27.21 -13.55
C TRP A 586 0.33 -27.75 -13.61
N PRO A 587 1.17 -27.42 -14.61
CA PRO A 587 2.54 -27.94 -14.64
C PRO A 587 3.40 -27.45 -13.46
N ALA A 588 3.14 -26.25 -12.95
CA ALA A 588 3.84 -25.71 -11.80
C ALA A 588 3.36 -26.37 -10.49
N ILE A 589 2.06 -26.65 -10.38
CA ILE A 589 1.47 -27.44 -9.27
C ILE A 589 2.16 -28.81 -9.19
N THR A 590 2.29 -29.50 -10.33
CA THR A 590 2.94 -30.82 -10.35
C THR A 590 4.41 -30.72 -9.97
N ALA A 591 5.13 -29.76 -10.54
CA ALA A 591 6.56 -29.58 -10.28
C ALA A 591 6.85 -29.27 -8.80
N THR A 592 6.05 -28.42 -8.16
CA THR A 592 6.27 -28.03 -6.77
C THR A 592 5.89 -29.11 -5.77
N LEU A 593 4.78 -29.84 -5.99
CA LEU A 593 4.40 -30.92 -5.09
C LEU A 593 5.38 -32.09 -5.17
N ASP A 594 5.89 -32.42 -6.35
CA ASP A 594 6.96 -33.43 -6.52
C ASP A 594 8.26 -32.99 -5.82
N TYR A 595 8.60 -31.70 -5.89
CA TYR A 595 9.75 -31.14 -5.17
C TYR A 595 9.56 -31.24 -3.65
N LEU A 596 8.40 -30.83 -3.15
CA LEU A 596 8.06 -30.86 -1.73
C LEU A 596 8.02 -32.31 -1.18
N LYS A 597 7.51 -33.27 -1.97
CA LYS A 597 7.52 -34.69 -1.61
C LYS A 597 8.93 -35.26 -1.41
N ALA A 598 9.96 -34.68 -2.02
CA ALA A 598 11.34 -35.13 -1.82
C ALA A 598 11.85 -34.90 -0.38
N PHE A 599 11.13 -34.09 0.41
CA PHE A 599 11.40 -33.90 1.83
C PHE A 599 10.65 -34.87 2.74
N ASP A 600 9.89 -35.84 2.20
CA ASP A 600 9.40 -37.01 2.94
C ASP A 600 10.50 -38.08 2.93
N LEU A 601 11.27 -38.13 4.02
CA LEU A 601 12.51 -38.90 4.14
C LEU A 601 12.27 -40.33 4.61
N ASP A 602 11.18 -40.59 5.33
CA ASP A 602 10.81 -41.93 5.79
C ASP A 602 9.77 -42.63 4.90
N ASN A 603 9.27 -41.94 3.87
CA ASN A 603 8.25 -42.38 2.91
C ASN A 603 6.90 -42.71 3.57
N ASP A 604 6.50 -41.95 4.57
CA ASP A 604 5.18 -42.08 5.23
C ASP A 604 4.09 -41.17 4.63
N GLY A 605 4.41 -40.48 3.52
CA GLY A 605 3.49 -39.68 2.73
C GLY A 605 3.43 -38.20 3.10
N ILE A 606 4.19 -37.75 4.11
CA ILE A 606 4.16 -36.36 4.58
C ILE A 606 5.59 -35.77 4.70
N PRO A 607 5.87 -34.59 4.12
CA PRO A 607 7.18 -33.95 4.24
C PRO A 607 7.55 -33.61 5.69
N GLU A 608 8.80 -33.87 6.11
CA GLU A 608 9.26 -33.51 7.45
C GLU A 608 9.98 -32.16 7.51
N ASN A 609 9.64 -31.34 8.51
CA ASN A 609 10.45 -30.21 8.93
C ASN A 609 11.80 -30.67 9.48
N SER A 610 12.85 -29.92 9.17
CA SER A 610 14.24 -30.38 9.28
C SER A 610 14.94 -30.06 10.61
N GLY A 611 14.24 -29.44 11.57
CA GLY A 611 14.85 -28.85 12.77
C GLY A 611 15.37 -27.44 12.54
N ALA A 612 14.97 -26.81 11.44
CA ALA A 612 15.28 -25.44 11.06
C ALA A 612 13.98 -24.62 10.92
N PRO A 613 14.05 -23.28 10.86
CA PRO A 613 12.92 -22.47 10.43
C PRO A 613 12.76 -22.58 8.91
N ASP A 614 12.05 -23.61 8.48
CA ASP A 614 11.84 -23.95 7.07
C ASP A 614 10.36 -23.74 6.66
N GLN A 615 9.80 -22.60 7.07
CA GLN A 615 8.44 -22.14 6.84
C GLN A 615 8.29 -20.67 7.31
N THR A 616 7.14 -20.03 7.05
CA THR A 616 6.82 -18.60 7.30
C THR A 616 7.17 -18.07 8.70
N PHE A 617 7.06 -18.89 9.74
CA PHE A 617 7.55 -18.58 11.08
C PHE A 617 9.06 -18.79 11.11
N ASP A 618 9.77 -17.96 10.37
CA ASP A 618 11.16 -18.05 9.92
C ASP A 618 12.23 -17.92 11.03
N ASP A 619 11.83 -17.77 12.29
CA ASP A 619 12.67 -17.91 13.47
C ASP A 619 12.31 -19.13 14.34
N TRP A 620 11.19 -19.77 14.06
CA TRP A 620 10.66 -20.89 14.83
C TRP A 620 11.02 -22.23 14.18
N ARG A 621 11.88 -22.99 14.86
CA ARG A 621 12.29 -24.32 14.39
C ARG A 621 11.20 -25.35 14.62
N LEU A 622 10.86 -26.08 13.56
CA LEU A 622 9.98 -27.25 13.60
C LEU A 622 10.80 -28.49 13.24
N GLN A 623 10.44 -29.64 13.81
CA GLN A 623 11.14 -30.92 13.57
C GLN A 623 10.16 -32.07 13.37
N GLY A 624 10.35 -32.85 12.32
CA GLY A 624 9.49 -33.98 11.99
C GLY A 624 8.20 -33.50 11.31
N VAL A 625 7.10 -34.20 11.55
CA VAL A 625 5.79 -33.77 11.03
C VAL A 625 5.28 -32.62 11.89
N SER A 626 4.91 -31.48 11.30
CA SER A 626 4.31 -30.34 12.02
C SER A 626 2.83 -30.17 11.74
N ALA A 627 2.10 -29.58 12.69
CA ALA A 627 0.67 -29.28 12.49
C ALA A 627 0.45 -28.26 11.37
N TYR A 628 1.31 -27.27 11.26
CA TYR A 628 1.20 -26.23 10.24
C TYR A 628 1.48 -26.79 8.83
N CYS A 629 2.72 -27.19 8.53
CA CYS A 629 3.11 -27.65 7.20
C CYS A 629 2.39 -28.94 6.81
N GLY A 630 2.20 -29.87 7.75
CA GLY A 630 1.50 -31.13 7.50
C GLY A 630 0.03 -30.95 7.16
N GLY A 631 -0.64 -30.00 7.83
CA GLY A 631 -2.03 -29.67 7.53
C GLY A 631 -2.17 -29.01 6.17
N LEU A 632 -1.26 -28.08 5.83
CA LEU A 632 -1.20 -27.44 4.51
C LEU A 632 -0.95 -28.46 3.40
N TRP A 633 -0.03 -29.41 3.60
CA TRP A 633 0.25 -30.49 2.66
C TRP A 633 -0.98 -31.33 2.33
N ILE A 634 -1.71 -31.80 3.35
CA ILE A 634 -2.94 -32.59 3.16
C ILE A 634 -3.99 -31.77 2.38
N ALA A 635 -4.19 -30.50 2.75
CA ALA A 635 -5.14 -29.63 2.06
C ALA A 635 -4.72 -29.35 0.60
N ALA A 636 -3.42 -29.20 0.34
CA ALA A 636 -2.88 -28.98 -0.99
C ALA A 636 -3.02 -30.21 -1.89
N LEU A 637 -2.85 -31.43 -1.36
CA LEU A 637 -3.10 -32.67 -2.11
C LEU A 637 -4.58 -32.80 -2.51
N GLU A 638 -5.51 -32.50 -1.59
CA GLU A 638 -6.95 -32.47 -1.89
C GLU A 638 -7.27 -31.44 -2.99
N ALA A 639 -6.69 -30.23 -2.89
CA ALA A 639 -6.82 -29.20 -3.90
C ALA A 639 -6.24 -29.62 -5.26
N ALA A 640 -5.06 -30.23 -5.28
CA ALA A 640 -4.40 -30.70 -6.50
C ALA A 640 -5.18 -31.82 -7.20
N ILE A 641 -5.80 -32.74 -6.43
CA ILE A 641 -6.69 -33.76 -6.98
C ILE A 641 -7.90 -33.09 -7.65
N ALA A 642 -8.55 -32.14 -6.97
CA ALA A 642 -9.70 -31.42 -7.51
C ALA A 642 -9.35 -30.62 -8.78
N ILE A 643 -8.18 -29.97 -8.81
CA ILE A 643 -7.67 -29.29 -10.01
C ILE A 643 -7.40 -30.30 -11.13
N GLY A 644 -6.72 -31.41 -10.84
CA GLY A 644 -6.38 -32.43 -11.81
C GLY A 644 -7.61 -33.04 -12.49
N GLU A 645 -8.68 -33.29 -11.73
CA GLU A 645 -9.96 -33.77 -12.26
C GLU A 645 -10.58 -32.76 -13.24
N ARG A 646 -10.52 -31.47 -12.91
CA ARG A 646 -11.00 -30.39 -13.78
C ARG A 646 -10.19 -30.30 -15.06
N VAL A 647 -8.87 -30.21 -14.96
CA VAL A 647 -7.95 -30.13 -16.11
C VAL A 647 -8.07 -31.37 -17.00
N GLY A 648 -8.16 -32.57 -16.42
CA GLY A 648 -8.31 -33.83 -17.16
C GLY A 648 -9.65 -34.01 -17.86
N SER A 649 -10.69 -33.29 -17.46
CA SER A 649 -12.02 -33.33 -18.08
C SER A 649 -12.19 -32.40 -19.29
N ARG A 650 -11.21 -31.54 -19.56
CA ARG A 650 -11.25 -30.52 -20.62
C ARG A 650 -10.96 -31.12 -22.00
N GLU A 651 -11.78 -30.79 -23.01
CA GLU A 651 -11.42 -31.08 -24.40
C GLU A 651 -10.22 -30.20 -24.85
N PRO A 652 -9.23 -30.71 -25.61
CA PRO A 652 -8.10 -29.90 -26.06
C PRO A 652 -8.57 -28.71 -26.92
N GLY A 653 -8.68 -27.53 -26.31
CA GLY A 653 -9.13 -26.31 -26.97
C GLY A 653 -8.01 -25.57 -27.69
N VAL A 654 -8.35 -24.95 -28.83
CA VAL A 654 -7.48 -24.02 -29.58
C VAL A 654 -7.39 -22.70 -28.81
N GLY A 655 -6.53 -22.64 -27.79
CA GLY A 655 -6.35 -21.41 -26.99
C GLY A 655 -5.29 -21.49 -25.90
N SER A 656 -4.89 -22.70 -25.49
CA SER A 656 -3.82 -22.88 -24.48
C SER A 656 -2.53 -22.18 -24.91
N ARG A 657 -2.03 -21.28 -24.05
CA ARG A 657 -0.73 -20.62 -24.18
C ARG A 657 0.39 -21.66 -24.33
N ASP A 658 1.42 -21.35 -25.11
CA ASP A 658 2.41 -22.31 -25.62
C ASP A 658 3.11 -23.18 -24.55
N TYR A 659 3.17 -22.73 -23.29
CA TYR A 659 3.74 -23.50 -22.18
C TYR A 659 2.94 -24.77 -21.85
N ALA A 660 1.62 -24.68 -21.73
CA ALA A 660 0.75 -25.83 -21.44
C ALA A 660 0.69 -26.85 -22.60
N ARG A 661 1.09 -26.47 -23.82
CA ARG A 661 1.25 -27.40 -24.96
C ARG A 661 2.55 -28.20 -24.91
N SER A 662 3.56 -27.72 -24.18
CA SER A 662 4.92 -28.28 -24.22
C SER A 662 5.12 -29.50 -23.31
N VAL A 663 4.17 -29.79 -22.43
CA VAL A 663 4.31 -30.85 -21.43
C VAL A 663 3.18 -31.88 -21.58
N SER A 664 3.52 -33.06 -22.09
CA SER A 664 2.59 -34.20 -22.18
C SER A 664 2.45 -34.87 -20.81
N PHE A 665 1.73 -34.25 -19.89
CA PHE A 665 1.32 -34.90 -18.64
C PHE A 665 -0.07 -35.50 -18.79
N ASP A 666 -0.23 -36.74 -18.32
CA ASP A 666 -1.55 -37.35 -18.11
C ASP A 666 -2.05 -36.99 -16.71
N PRO A 667 -3.05 -36.11 -16.56
CA PRO A 667 -3.56 -35.70 -15.25
C PRO A 667 -4.03 -36.89 -14.40
N GLN A 668 -4.56 -37.96 -15.02
CA GLN A 668 -5.06 -39.13 -14.30
C GLN A 668 -3.95 -39.89 -13.57
N THR A 669 -2.79 -40.04 -14.21
CA THR A 669 -1.62 -40.64 -13.56
C THR A 669 -1.18 -39.83 -12.35
N GLN A 670 -1.13 -38.50 -12.46
CA GLN A 670 -0.72 -37.64 -11.34
C GLN A 670 -1.74 -37.62 -10.20
N ILE A 671 -3.04 -37.64 -10.50
CA ILE A 671 -4.11 -37.74 -9.49
C ILE A 671 -3.94 -39.00 -8.65
N SER A 672 -3.65 -40.15 -9.27
CA SER A 672 -3.41 -41.40 -8.55
C SER A 672 -2.23 -41.28 -7.58
N VAL A 673 -1.15 -40.60 -7.98
CA VAL A 673 0.01 -40.36 -7.11
C VAL A 673 -0.38 -39.51 -5.90
N TYR A 674 -1.16 -38.45 -6.09
CA TYR A 674 -1.63 -37.60 -4.98
C TYR A 674 -2.59 -38.31 -4.04
N GLN A 675 -3.46 -39.18 -4.56
CA GLN A 675 -4.34 -40.02 -3.74
C GLN A 675 -3.55 -40.96 -2.84
N ASP A 676 -2.50 -41.59 -3.37
CA ASP A 676 -1.63 -42.48 -2.60
C ASP A 676 -0.88 -41.74 -1.49
N TRP A 677 -0.35 -40.54 -1.76
CA TRP A 677 0.31 -39.71 -0.74
C TRP A 677 -0.68 -39.22 0.32
N LEU A 678 -1.87 -38.80 -0.09
CA LEU A 678 -2.92 -38.29 0.79
C LEU A 678 -3.43 -39.36 1.77
N GLU A 679 -3.64 -40.59 1.30
CA GLU A 679 -4.08 -41.70 2.15
C GLU A 679 -3.06 -41.98 3.28
N GLN A 680 -1.77 -41.96 2.94
CA GLN A 680 -0.69 -42.17 3.90
C GLN A 680 -0.58 -41.00 4.90
N ALA A 681 -0.50 -39.77 4.39
CA ALA A 681 -0.31 -38.55 5.18
C ALA A 681 -1.39 -38.36 6.26
N ARG A 682 -2.66 -38.64 5.94
CA ARG A 682 -3.79 -38.44 6.88
C ARG A 682 -3.66 -39.29 8.13
N SER A 683 -3.28 -40.55 8.00
CA SER A 683 -3.10 -41.44 9.15
C SER A 683 -1.94 -40.97 10.02
N VAL A 684 -0.81 -40.65 9.38
CA VAL A 684 0.41 -40.19 10.06
C VAL A 684 0.17 -38.90 10.82
N TYR A 685 -0.44 -37.89 10.18
CA TYR A 685 -0.71 -36.59 10.78
C TYR A 685 -1.57 -36.73 12.05
N GLN A 686 -2.62 -37.55 12.00
CA GLN A 686 -3.47 -37.80 13.14
C GLN A 686 -2.73 -38.53 14.27
N GLU A 687 -1.97 -39.58 13.95
CA GLU A 687 -1.26 -40.40 14.94
C GLU A 687 -0.13 -39.63 15.64
N LYS A 688 0.71 -38.93 14.87
CA LYS A 688 1.89 -38.23 15.40
C LYS A 688 1.51 -36.99 16.22
N LEU A 689 0.45 -36.26 15.84
CA LEU A 689 0.20 -34.92 16.37
C LEU A 689 -0.97 -34.80 17.35
N TRP A 690 -2.03 -35.60 17.23
CA TRP A 690 -3.18 -35.44 18.11
C TRP A 690 -2.86 -35.91 19.54
N ASN A 691 -2.89 -35.00 20.51
CA ASN A 691 -2.58 -35.32 21.91
C ASN A 691 -3.82 -35.60 22.78
N GLY A 692 -5.01 -35.64 22.20
CA GLY A 692 -6.28 -35.78 22.92
C GLY A 692 -7.00 -34.46 23.21
N LYS A 693 -6.36 -33.30 22.99
CA LYS A 693 -6.97 -31.97 23.20
C LYS A 693 -6.70 -31.01 22.05
N TYR A 694 -5.47 -30.97 21.53
CA TYR A 694 -5.05 -30.13 20.41
C TYR A 694 -3.98 -30.87 19.59
N TYR A 695 -3.57 -30.32 18.45
CA TYR A 695 -2.48 -30.86 17.65
C TYR A 695 -1.16 -30.31 18.18
N ARG A 696 -0.19 -31.19 18.46
CA ARG A 696 1.16 -30.81 18.85
C ARG A 696 1.77 -29.88 17.79
N LEU A 697 2.67 -29.00 18.21
CA LEU A 697 3.41 -28.14 17.30
C LEU A 697 4.07 -28.97 16.17
N ASP A 698 4.80 -30.00 16.58
CA ASP A 698 5.40 -31.01 15.72
C ASP A 698 5.60 -32.34 16.47
N SER A 699 6.09 -33.37 15.77
CA SER A 699 6.25 -34.72 16.31
C SER A 699 7.53 -34.90 17.15
N ASP A 700 8.60 -34.16 16.85
CA ASP A 700 9.95 -34.53 17.29
C ASP A 700 10.65 -33.46 18.16
N SER A 701 10.13 -32.22 18.26
CA SER A 701 10.71 -31.20 19.14
C SER A 701 10.42 -31.45 20.62
N GLY A 702 9.37 -32.22 20.93
CA GLY A 702 8.85 -32.40 22.29
C GLY A 702 8.17 -31.16 22.87
N SER A 703 7.81 -30.18 22.02
CA SER A 703 7.14 -28.95 22.43
C SER A 703 5.69 -29.17 22.86
N ASP A 704 5.31 -28.56 23.98
CA ASP A 704 3.91 -28.51 24.46
C ASP A 704 3.22 -27.18 24.06
N VAL A 705 3.84 -26.36 23.19
CA VAL A 705 3.28 -25.08 22.76
C VAL A 705 1.95 -25.29 22.01
N VAL A 706 0.97 -24.44 22.33
CA VAL A 706 -0.27 -24.31 21.56
C VAL A 706 -0.03 -23.27 20.47
N MET A 707 0.21 -23.71 19.24
CA MET A 707 0.35 -22.83 18.09
C MET A 707 -1.03 -22.31 17.67
N ALA A 708 -1.15 -20.99 17.49
CA ALA A 708 -2.40 -20.37 17.06
C ALA A 708 -2.85 -20.88 15.69
N ASP A 709 -1.89 -21.14 14.81
CA ASP A 709 -2.12 -21.52 13.42
C ASP A 709 -2.00 -23.02 13.12
N GLN A 710 -2.11 -23.86 14.17
CA GLN A 710 -1.98 -25.32 14.05
C GLN A 710 -3.03 -25.99 13.13
N LEU A 711 -4.04 -25.25 12.67
CA LEU A 711 -5.13 -25.73 11.81
C LEU A 711 -5.25 -24.92 10.51
N CYS A 712 -4.20 -24.27 10.03
CA CYS A 712 -4.23 -23.49 8.79
C CYS A 712 -4.75 -24.31 7.58
N GLY A 713 -4.22 -25.52 7.36
CA GLY A 713 -4.71 -26.41 6.30
C GLY A 713 -6.17 -26.85 6.46
N GLN A 714 -6.64 -27.01 7.70
CA GLN A 714 -8.04 -27.31 7.99
C GLN A 714 -8.95 -26.10 7.71
N PHE A 715 -8.48 -24.89 7.99
CA PHE A 715 -9.17 -23.65 7.61
C PHE A 715 -9.32 -23.57 6.09
N TYR A 716 -8.23 -23.75 5.35
CA TYR A 716 -8.24 -23.74 3.89
C TYR A 716 -9.10 -24.86 3.29
N SER A 717 -9.04 -26.08 3.82
CA SER A 717 -9.90 -27.17 3.33
C SER A 717 -11.38 -26.83 3.43
N ARG A 718 -11.83 -26.25 4.56
CA ARG A 718 -13.23 -25.84 4.73
C ARG A 718 -13.61 -24.64 3.88
N LEU A 719 -12.71 -23.66 3.75
CA LEU A 719 -12.91 -22.50 2.89
C LEU A 719 -13.17 -22.93 1.43
N LEU A 720 -12.48 -23.97 0.99
CA LEU A 720 -12.47 -24.45 -0.40
C LEU A 720 -13.45 -25.60 -0.67
N GLY A 721 -14.25 -26.01 0.33
CA GLY A 721 -15.19 -27.13 0.20
C GLY A 721 -14.50 -28.49 0.00
N LEU A 722 -13.25 -28.63 0.43
CA LEU A 722 -12.46 -29.86 0.39
C LEU A 722 -12.73 -30.73 1.64
N PRO A 723 -12.40 -32.03 1.61
CA PRO A 723 -12.49 -32.90 2.78
C PRO A 723 -11.69 -32.36 3.97
N ASP A 724 -12.27 -32.41 5.17
CA ASP A 724 -11.62 -31.96 6.40
C ASP A 724 -10.27 -32.66 6.61
N VAL A 725 -9.22 -31.90 6.96
CA VAL A 725 -7.89 -32.43 7.29
C VAL A 725 -7.96 -33.31 8.53
N VAL A 726 -8.74 -32.88 9.52
CA VAL A 726 -8.86 -33.51 10.84
C VAL A 726 -10.32 -33.77 11.22
N PRO A 727 -10.61 -34.73 12.13
CA PRO A 727 -11.96 -34.92 12.64
C PRO A 727 -12.53 -33.64 13.25
N ILE A 728 -13.81 -33.34 12.98
CA ILE A 728 -14.45 -32.08 13.38
C ILE A 728 -14.43 -31.84 14.91
N ASP A 729 -14.51 -32.89 15.71
CA ASP A 729 -14.46 -32.76 17.17
C ASP A 729 -13.03 -32.44 17.66
N CYS A 730 -12.00 -32.96 16.99
CA CYS A 730 -10.61 -32.58 17.21
C CYS A 730 -10.39 -31.10 16.84
N ALA A 731 -10.91 -30.64 15.70
CA ALA A 731 -10.82 -29.25 15.28
C ALA A 731 -11.46 -28.29 16.30
N LYS A 732 -12.67 -28.59 16.79
CA LYS A 732 -13.35 -27.77 17.80
C LYS A 732 -12.55 -27.71 19.11
N SER A 733 -12.04 -28.85 19.58
CA SER A 733 -11.23 -28.92 20.79
C SER A 733 -9.93 -28.11 20.66
N ALA A 734 -9.26 -28.22 19.51
CA ALA A 734 -8.05 -27.45 19.23
C ALA A 734 -8.32 -25.94 19.17
N LEU A 735 -9.35 -25.49 18.44
CA LEU A 735 -9.73 -24.07 18.38
C LEU A 735 -10.12 -23.49 19.74
N GLN A 736 -10.84 -24.26 20.56
CA GLN A 736 -11.12 -23.85 21.95
C GLN A 736 -9.81 -23.71 22.75
N THR A 737 -8.88 -24.63 22.58
CA THR A 737 -7.57 -24.59 23.26
C THR A 737 -6.75 -23.39 22.81
N VAL A 738 -6.75 -23.06 21.52
CA VAL A 738 -6.11 -21.84 20.96
C VAL A 738 -6.74 -20.59 21.55
N TYR A 739 -8.08 -20.48 21.57
CA TYR A 739 -8.76 -19.31 22.14
C TYR A 739 -8.44 -19.13 23.64
N GLU A 740 -8.46 -20.22 24.41
CA GLU A 740 -8.08 -20.21 25.83
C GLU A 740 -6.62 -19.78 26.02
N SER A 741 -5.70 -20.37 25.26
CA SER A 741 -4.26 -20.22 25.48
C SER A 741 -3.68 -18.95 24.87
N CYS A 742 -3.95 -18.72 23.59
CA CYS A 742 -3.33 -17.65 22.81
C CYS A 742 -4.08 -16.31 22.98
N PHE A 743 -5.39 -16.34 23.29
CA PHE A 743 -6.17 -15.11 23.43
C PHE A 743 -6.51 -14.79 24.90
N LEU A 744 -7.26 -15.66 25.61
CA LEU A 744 -7.74 -15.34 26.96
C LEU A 744 -6.59 -15.25 27.97
N ASN A 745 -5.70 -16.24 28.01
CA ASN A 745 -4.59 -16.26 28.95
C ASN A 745 -3.57 -15.16 28.65
N PHE A 746 -3.29 -14.87 27.38
CA PHE A 746 -2.42 -13.75 26.99
C PHE A 746 -2.98 -12.39 27.44
N ASN A 747 -4.27 -12.14 27.19
CA ASN A 747 -4.94 -10.92 27.66
C ASN A 747 -4.95 -10.81 29.19
N HIS A 748 -5.15 -11.94 29.89
CA HIS A 748 -5.07 -11.97 31.35
C HIS A 748 -3.67 -11.59 31.82
N TRP A 749 -2.64 -12.18 31.20
CA TRP A 749 -1.25 -11.90 31.51
C TRP A 749 -0.90 -10.43 31.30
N ILE A 750 -1.27 -9.82 30.17
CA ILE A 750 -1.07 -8.38 29.91
C ILE A 750 -1.71 -7.54 31.01
N LYS A 751 -2.96 -7.82 31.39
CA LYS A 751 -3.66 -7.04 32.44
C LYS A 751 -2.96 -7.14 33.80
N GLN A 752 -2.37 -8.29 34.12
CA GLN A 752 -1.59 -8.46 35.34
C GLN A 752 -0.25 -7.72 35.27
N THR A 753 0.50 -7.85 34.18
CA THR A 753 1.84 -7.27 34.06
C THR A 753 1.81 -5.75 33.89
N SER A 754 0.79 -5.20 33.22
CA SER A 754 0.57 -3.74 33.07
C SER A 754 0.29 -3.02 34.39
N SER A 755 0.00 -3.76 35.47
CA SER A 755 -0.23 -3.20 36.82
C SER A 755 1.05 -3.11 37.68
N THR A 756 2.20 -3.50 37.14
CA THR A 756 3.52 -3.38 37.77
C THR A 756 4.32 -2.31 37.01
N PRO A 757 4.71 -1.18 37.63
CA PRO A 757 5.55 -0.20 36.96
C PRO A 757 6.92 -0.82 36.71
N HIS A 758 7.22 -1.13 35.44
CA HIS A 758 8.59 -1.35 35.03
C HIS A 758 9.32 0.00 35.10
N SER A 759 10.16 0.18 36.14
CA SER A 759 11.25 1.15 36.06
C SER A 759 12.20 0.73 34.94
N PRO A 760 12.73 1.70 34.16
CA PRO A 760 13.59 1.43 33.02
C PRO A 760 14.86 0.67 33.40
#